data_AF-A0A6Q2YL63-F1
#
_entry.id   AF-A0A6Q2YL63-F1
#
_cell.length_a   1.000
_cell.length_b   1.000
_cell.length_c   1.000
_cell.angle_alpha   90.00
_cell.angle_beta   90.00
_cell.angle_gamma   90.00
#
_symmetry.space_group_name_H-M   'P 1'
#
loop_
_entity.id
_entity.type
_entity.pdbx_description
1 polymer ?
#
loop_
_entity_poly.entity_id
_entity_poly.type
_entity_poly.pdbx_seq_one_letter_code
_entity_poly.pdbx_strand_id
1 'polypeptide(L)'
;MKVRSSIFASLCLILEVLGIALFLRGFFPVPIKSSFSSKSKLSDLPAEPFTGSSPNSSKLPDPLFKRVVIMLIDALREDFVFGSNGRNDMPYTRHLVERGSTHSFVAKARAPTVTMPRIKALTTGSIPGFIDVVMNLNSPALLEDNLIWQAKAAGKRMVFYGDDTWIKLFPKHFMEYDGTTSFFVSDYTEVDNNVTRHLDSTLRRDDWDILILHFLGLDHIGHISGPHSSLIQPKLLEMDDILKKIHGSLILKEAEGTLPYLLVLCGDHGMSETGSHGGSSEHEVNTPLVLISPAFKRKAGMEKPSTVEQVDLAPTLALGLGLPISQNSVGRLIQPVAEEASLRDQLRFLHVNGHQLGCLLKDSTPAYEKEVGYEQFRVAEKSHGNWLKLMVEGNTSEVLTNMGKKVLKQYLEALRAMSAALSKQLGRYDMYSMVVGMVLVFQLLLLLLLAMPEALSSASLVDLPVSSALLSLPFYLLCLLLSSVHVLVCTSAESSCYFCSLSWGLVFGVVALSSALLCILVAMGARRLSLGSMSSGRNWTLDILLLVGTAGHTLSLAASSFVEEEHQVWYFLLNTLCLAVFQDVCRKYFRERRANAGQVGSLEDEDQDEMASPLADLGVTDMGSERWLALVTPLFTLVCCRLLRSFNQTGVQWAHLPDLGHWLNSSEHKVVLSVVTTMSLILIYFLVQRRCSWVSKIALALGLLGVFSYRAAVGNVMFPWQHGSRNLSKGTVEARFVYVFVLGILFTGSKDLLRSQVITTDARLKSRGLWEIYSGVVLLVSLLFRAHNLPVLCCCLLVQTLMAQFIWKKLHYDAAQTTIMHYWFGQAFFYFQGNSNSIATVDISVGFVGLETYVESLAVFLTALSTYAGPLLWAAHLVCYLSSENSSVAVGHGCYCLALLRSVPMAAYVVLVTALRYHLFIWSVFSPKLMYESMHTLLTAAICLFFTTMEQSRSSSRL
;
A
#
# COMPACT_ATOMS: atom_id res chain seq x y z
N MET A 1 15.42 24.81 -28.69
CA MET A 1 14.75 25.54 -27.57
C MET A 1 15.54 25.22 -26.34
N LYS A 2 16.19 26.22 -25.73
CA LYS A 2 17.05 25.99 -24.56
C LYS A 2 16.21 26.04 -23.29
N VAL A 3 16.24 24.97 -22.52
CA VAL A 3 15.50 24.82 -21.26
C VAL A 3 16.48 24.52 -20.14
N ARG A 4 16.23 25.05 -18.94
CA ARG A 4 17.02 24.73 -17.74
C ARG A 4 16.90 23.26 -17.41
N SER A 5 17.97 22.64 -16.95
CA SER A 5 17.99 21.21 -16.60
C SER A 5 16.94 20.83 -15.56
N SER A 6 16.65 21.68 -14.56
CA SER A 6 15.61 21.42 -13.54
C SER A 6 14.19 21.44 -14.13
N ILE A 7 13.87 22.46 -14.94
CA ILE A 7 12.56 22.58 -15.63
C ILE A 7 12.37 21.38 -16.54
N PHE A 8 13.39 21.04 -17.32
CA PHE A 8 13.37 19.89 -18.21
C PHE A 8 13.14 18.58 -17.44
N ALA A 9 13.92 18.32 -16.39
CA ALA A 9 13.77 17.14 -15.56
C ALA A 9 12.39 17.03 -14.91
N SER A 10 11.87 18.14 -14.38
CA SER A 10 10.54 18.20 -13.76
C SER A 10 9.42 17.92 -14.76
N LEU A 11 9.49 18.50 -15.95
CA LEU A 11 8.53 18.24 -17.03
C LEU A 11 8.58 16.77 -17.46
N CYS A 12 9.77 16.18 -17.61
CA CYS A 12 9.91 14.76 -17.92
C CYS A 12 9.25 13.87 -16.86
N LEU A 13 9.49 14.11 -15.57
CA LEU A 13 8.87 13.33 -14.49
C LEU A 13 7.35 13.50 -14.44
N ILE A 14 6.82 14.71 -14.65
CA ILE A 14 5.36 14.93 -14.67
C ILE A 14 4.71 14.15 -15.82
N LEU A 15 5.31 14.17 -17.01
CA LEU A 15 4.84 13.37 -18.14
C LEU A 15 5.01 11.86 -17.89
N GLU A 16 6.07 11.46 -17.19
CA GLU A 16 6.32 10.07 -16.81
C GLU A 16 5.24 9.58 -15.85
N VAL A 17 4.83 10.38 -14.86
CA VAL A 17 3.70 10.09 -13.96
C VAL A 17 2.40 9.86 -14.74
N LEU A 18 2.14 10.63 -15.81
CA LEU A 18 0.97 10.41 -16.67
C LEU A 18 1.07 9.07 -17.44
N GLY A 19 2.26 8.74 -17.96
CA GLY A 19 2.53 7.45 -18.61
C GLY A 19 2.36 6.26 -17.65
N ILE A 20 2.85 6.41 -16.42
CA ILE A 20 2.66 5.44 -15.33
C ILE A 20 1.17 5.30 -14.99
N ALA A 21 0.43 6.39 -14.85
CA ALA A 21 -1.00 6.33 -14.54
C ALA A 21 -1.79 5.56 -15.61
N LEU A 22 -1.46 5.77 -16.89
CA LEU A 22 -2.03 5.00 -17.99
C LEU A 22 -1.63 3.52 -17.93
N PHE A 23 -0.37 3.23 -17.61
CA PHE A 23 0.12 1.86 -17.42
C PHE A 23 -0.62 1.15 -16.28
N LEU A 24 -0.71 1.77 -15.10
CA LEU A 24 -1.42 1.24 -13.93
C LEU A 24 -2.89 0.97 -14.25
N ARG A 25 -3.53 1.86 -15.02
CA ARG A 25 -4.93 1.68 -15.42
C ARG A 25 -5.13 0.46 -16.31
N GLY A 26 -4.14 0.11 -17.13
CA GLY A 26 -4.18 -1.12 -17.92
C GLY A 26 -3.68 -2.37 -17.18
N PHE A 27 -2.75 -2.20 -16.25
CA PHE A 27 -2.16 -3.27 -15.46
C PHE A 27 -3.10 -3.80 -14.37
N PHE A 28 -3.83 -2.93 -13.68
CA PHE A 28 -4.81 -3.38 -12.71
C PHE A 28 -6.13 -3.74 -13.40
N PRO A 29 -6.57 -5.01 -13.32
CA PRO A 29 -7.81 -5.46 -13.93
C PRO A 29 -8.97 -4.67 -13.32
N VAL A 30 -9.73 -4.02 -14.19
CA VAL A 30 -11.03 -3.45 -13.82
C VAL A 30 -12.03 -4.61 -13.77
N PRO A 31 -12.99 -4.63 -12.82
CA PRO A 31 -14.01 -5.67 -12.76
C PRO A 31 -14.59 -5.95 -14.15
N ILE A 32 -14.71 -7.25 -14.45
CA ILE A 32 -15.22 -7.75 -15.73
C ILE A 32 -16.51 -6.99 -16.04
N LYS A 33 -16.57 -6.37 -17.22
CA LYS A 33 -17.75 -5.64 -17.70
C LYS A 33 -19.00 -6.52 -17.60
N SER A 34 -19.74 -6.38 -16.52
CA SER A 34 -21.19 -6.26 -16.58
C SER A 34 -21.48 -4.79 -16.32
N SER A 35 -22.32 -4.16 -17.14
CA SER A 35 -22.76 -2.79 -16.91
C SER A 35 -23.13 -2.65 -15.43
N PHE A 36 -22.58 -1.68 -14.69
CA PHE A 36 -22.95 -1.39 -13.29
C PHE A 36 -24.48 -1.27 -13.07
N SER A 37 -25.27 -1.17 -14.15
CA SER A 37 -26.74 -1.18 -14.14
C SER A 37 -27.40 -2.57 -14.15
N SER A 38 -26.75 -3.61 -14.67
CA SER A 38 -27.33 -4.97 -14.75
C SER A 38 -27.23 -5.67 -13.41
N LYS A 39 -28.33 -6.28 -12.96
CA LYS A 39 -28.44 -7.01 -11.70
C LYS A 39 -29.23 -8.28 -11.95
N SER A 40 -28.81 -9.39 -11.35
CA SER A 40 -29.51 -10.67 -11.46
C SER A 40 -30.95 -10.53 -10.96
N LYS A 41 -31.91 -11.15 -11.66
CA LYS A 41 -33.31 -11.23 -11.22
C LYS A 41 -33.75 -12.69 -11.09
N LEU A 42 -34.78 -12.92 -10.28
CA LEU A 42 -35.40 -14.24 -10.17
C LEU A 42 -35.99 -14.73 -11.51
N SER A 43 -36.38 -13.81 -12.40
CA SER A 43 -36.84 -14.12 -13.76
C SER A 43 -35.76 -14.69 -14.67
N ASP A 44 -34.50 -14.46 -14.33
CA ASP A 44 -33.34 -14.79 -15.18
C ASP A 44 -32.81 -16.21 -14.85
N LEU A 45 -33.45 -16.91 -13.91
CA LEU A 45 -33.07 -18.25 -13.51
C LEU A 45 -33.32 -19.27 -14.63
N PRO A 46 -32.43 -20.25 -14.79
CA PRO A 46 -32.61 -21.28 -15.81
C PRO A 46 -33.79 -22.17 -15.44
N ALA A 47 -34.51 -22.66 -16.45
CA ALA A 47 -35.52 -23.70 -16.24
C ALA A 47 -34.91 -24.95 -15.58
N GLU A 48 -35.70 -25.74 -14.85
CA GLU A 48 -35.22 -27.03 -14.36
C GLU A 48 -34.89 -27.94 -15.57
N PRO A 49 -33.72 -28.61 -15.59
CA PRO A 49 -33.32 -29.42 -16.73
C PRO A 49 -34.25 -30.64 -16.78
N PHE A 50 -35.29 -30.58 -17.60
CA PHE A 50 -36.25 -31.67 -17.82
C PHE A 50 -36.26 -32.08 -19.29
N THR A 51 -36.25 -33.39 -19.56
CA THR A 51 -36.27 -33.94 -20.92
C THR A 51 -37.70 -34.36 -21.30
N GLY A 52 -38.55 -33.39 -21.68
CA GLY A 52 -39.94 -33.61 -22.09
C GLY A 52 -40.80 -32.34 -22.09
N SER A 53 -42.09 -32.44 -22.45
CA SER A 53 -43.01 -31.30 -22.54
C SER A 53 -43.68 -30.93 -21.19
N SER A 54 -43.15 -29.90 -20.50
CA SER A 54 -43.72 -29.04 -19.43
C SER A 54 -44.04 -29.68 -18.05
N PRO A 55 -43.76 -29.01 -16.89
CA PRO A 55 -43.93 -27.57 -16.60
C PRO A 55 -42.64 -26.74 -16.55
N ASN A 56 -42.73 -25.54 -17.14
CA ASN A 56 -41.82 -24.40 -16.93
C ASN A 56 -41.83 -23.96 -15.45
N SER A 57 -41.22 -24.72 -14.54
CA SER A 57 -40.92 -24.24 -13.20
C SER A 57 -39.50 -23.69 -13.17
N SER A 58 -39.36 -22.38 -13.38
CA SER A 58 -38.12 -21.64 -13.06
C SER A 58 -37.96 -21.39 -11.55
N LYS A 59 -38.82 -21.97 -10.71
CA LYS A 59 -38.87 -21.71 -9.27
C LYS A 59 -37.57 -22.19 -8.59
N LEU A 60 -36.99 -21.35 -7.74
CA LEU A 60 -35.95 -21.73 -6.79
C LEU A 60 -36.54 -22.73 -5.77
N PRO A 61 -35.72 -23.63 -5.20
CA PRO A 61 -36.10 -24.36 -4.00
C PRO A 61 -36.49 -23.39 -2.88
N ASP A 62 -37.28 -23.88 -1.93
CA ASP A 62 -37.64 -23.08 -0.76
C ASP A 62 -36.39 -22.67 0.03
N PRO A 63 -36.36 -21.47 0.64
CA PRO A 63 -35.23 -21.02 1.44
C PRO A 63 -34.85 -22.03 2.53
N LEU A 64 -33.56 -22.34 2.64
CA LEU A 64 -33.02 -23.18 3.71
C LEU A 64 -33.15 -22.51 5.08
N PHE A 65 -33.09 -21.18 5.10
CA PHE A 65 -33.12 -20.39 6.34
C PHE A 65 -34.14 -19.27 6.22
N LYS A 66 -34.93 -19.08 7.27
CA LYS A 66 -35.85 -17.94 7.39
C LYS A 66 -35.19 -16.71 8.00
N ARG A 67 -34.22 -16.93 8.90
CA ARG A 67 -33.42 -15.87 9.54
C ARG A 67 -31.94 -16.14 9.42
N VAL A 68 -31.18 -15.08 9.19
CA VAL A 68 -29.72 -15.13 9.16
C VAL A 68 -29.16 -14.06 10.09
N VAL A 69 -28.21 -14.44 10.94
CA VAL A 69 -27.38 -13.51 11.70
C VAL A 69 -25.94 -13.65 11.23
N ILE A 70 -25.32 -12.56 10.79
CA ILE A 70 -23.92 -12.50 10.39
C ILE A 70 -23.17 -11.73 11.47
N MET A 71 -22.33 -12.42 12.22
CA MET A 71 -21.38 -11.84 13.17
C MET A 71 -19.99 -11.84 12.52
N LEU A 72 -19.60 -10.68 12.02
CA LEU A 72 -18.29 -10.42 11.43
C LEU A 72 -17.39 -9.81 12.51
N ILE A 73 -16.24 -10.43 12.77
CA ILE A 73 -15.22 -9.92 13.70
C ILE A 73 -13.99 -9.53 12.88
N ASP A 74 -13.67 -8.24 12.87
CA ASP A 74 -12.53 -7.71 12.11
C ASP A 74 -11.20 -8.30 12.63
N ALA A 75 -10.32 -8.66 11.70
CA ALA A 75 -9.03 -9.31 11.93
C ALA A 75 -9.03 -10.63 12.72
N LEU A 76 -10.15 -11.37 12.72
CA LEU A 76 -10.25 -12.67 13.40
C LEU A 76 -9.43 -13.76 12.68
N ARG A 77 -8.28 -14.12 13.28
CA ARG A 77 -7.44 -15.24 12.82
C ARG A 77 -8.11 -16.59 13.08
N GLU A 78 -7.86 -17.56 12.19
CA GLU A 78 -8.44 -18.90 12.33
C GLU A 78 -7.94 -19.64 13.58
N ASP A 79 -6.69 -19.40 13.99
CA ASP A 79 -6.04 -20.09 15.10
C ASP A 79 -6.59 -19.67 16.48
N PHE A 80 -7.21 -18.50 16.59
CA PHE A 80 -7.97 -18.08 17.78
C PHE A 80 -9.19 -18.98 18.05
N VAL A 81 -9.71 -19.67 17.04
CA VAL A 81 -10.87 -20.58 17.18
C VAL A 81 -10.43 -22.04 17.05
N PHE A 82 -9.66 -22.35 16.01
CA PHE A 82 -9.31 -23.73 15.65
C PHE A 82 -7.99 -24.19 16.25
N GLY A 83 -7.10 -23.27 16.63
CA GLY A 83 -5.80 -23.54 17.21
C GLY A 83 -5.86 -24.14 18.63
N SER A 84 -4.68 -24.43 19.19
CA SER A 84 -4.57 -25.08 20.51
C SER A 84 -5.15 -24.26 21.65
N ASN A 85 -5.05 -22.93 21.56
CA ASN A 85 -5.53 -22.01 22.59
C ASN A 85 -7.01 -21.65 22.42
N GLY A 86 -7.69 -22.07 21.34
CA GLY A 86 -9.09 -21.70 21.08
C GLY A 86 -10.08 -22.15 22.18
N ARG A 87 -9.72 -23.16 23.00
CA ARG A 87 -10.50 -23.52 24.21
C ARG A 87 -10.46 -22.46 25.31
N ASN A 88 -9.40 -21.67 25.37
CA ASN A 88 -9.21 -20.58 26.33
C ASN A 88 -9.66 -19.24 25.76
N ASP A 89 -9.50 -19.05 24.45
CA ASP A 89 -9.78 -17.78 23.78
C ASP A 89 -11.27 -17.64 23.43
N MET A 90 -11.90 -18.68 22.88
CA MET A 90 -13.33 -18.71 22.52
C MET A 90 -14.00 -20.04 22.94
N PRO A 91 -14.12 -20.30 24.26
CA PRO A 91 -14.57 -21.60 24.79
C PRO A 91 -15.94 -22.07 24.30
N TYR A 92 -16.92 -21.17 24.18
CA TYR A 92 -18.28 -21.50 23.75
C TYR A 92 -18.33 -21.81 22.25
N THR A 93 -17.71 -20.96 21.42
CA THR A 93 -17.54 -21.19 19.99
C THR A 93 -16.85 -22.52 19.75
N ARG A 94 -15.76 -22.79 20.48
CA ARG A 94 -15.03 -24.05 20.39
C ARG A 94 -15.91 -25.24 20.75
N HIS A 95 -16.73 -25.13 21.79
CA HIS A 95 -17.68 -26.17 22.16
C HIS A 95 -18.70 -26.47 21.04
N LEU A 96 -19.23 -25.42 20.38
CA LEU A 96 -20.15 -25.59 19.25
C LEU A 96 -19.50 -26.25 18.03
N VAL A 97 -18.25 -25.89 17.74
CA VAL A 97 -17.49 -26.51 16.64
C VAL A 97 -17.26 -28.00 16.89
N GLU A 98 -17.02 -28.40 18.15
CA GLU A 98 -16.73 -29.79 18.53
C GLU A 98 -17.98 -30.68 18.68
N ARG A 99 -19.11 -30.12 19.14
CA ARG A 99 -20.27 -30.90 19.60
C ARG A 99 -21.63 -30.34 19.19
N GLY A 100 -21.66 -29.19 18.54
CA GLY A 100 -22.88 -28.52 18.09
C GLY A 100 -23.34 -28.97 16.70
N SER A 101 -24.46 -28.40 16.26
CA SER A 101 -24.92 -28.49 14.87
C SER A 101 -24.25 -27.38 14.05
N THR A 102 -23.02 -27.67 13.61
CA THR A 102 -22.16 -26.68 12.96
C THR A 102 -21.42 -27.22 11.74
N HIS A 103 -21.18 -26.37 10.75
CA HIS A 103 -20.15 -26.56 9.74
C HIS A 103 -19.03 -25.54 9.97
N SER A 104 -17.78 -25.96 9.81
CA SER A 104 -16.62 -25.14 10.18
C SER A 104 -15.55 -25.24 9.11
N PHE A 105 -15.04 -24.09 8.68
CA PHE A 105 -14.11 -23.95 7.58
C PHE A 105 -13.02 -22.93 7.90
N VAL A 106 -11.86 -23.10 7.26
CA VAL A 106 -10.89 -22.00 7.09
C VAL A 106 -11.26 -21.28 5.80
N ALA A 107 -11.74 -20.05 5.91
CA ALA A 107 -12.08 -19.20 4.78
C ALA A 107 -10.87 -18.36 4.36
N LYS A 108 -10.44 -18.54 3.10
CA LYS A 108 -9.29 -17.82 2.52
C LYS A 108 -9.71 -16.46 1.96
N ALA A 109 -9.25 -15.40 2.61
CA ALA A 109 -9.39 -14.01 2.20
C ALA A 109 -8.21 -13.60 1.31
N ARG A 110 -8.36 -13.69 -0.02
CA ARG A 110 -7.28 -13.34 -0.95
C ARG A 110 -6.80 -11.90 -0.77
N ALA A 111 -5.50 -11.65 -0.86
CA ALA A 111 -4.95 -10.29 -0.80
C ALA A 111 -5.59 -9.36 -1.87
N PRO A 112 -5.78 -8.06 -1.56
CA PRO A 112 -5.42 -7.37 -0.31
C PRO A 112 -6.41 -7.68 0.83
N THR A 113 -5.86 -8.03 2.00
CA THR A 113 -6.58 -8.32 3.25
C THR A 113 -6.89 -7.01 4.00
N VAL A 114 -7.68 -6.15 3.37
CA VAL A 114 -8.14 -4.86 3.92
C VAL A 114 -9.65 -4.89 4.04
N THR A 115 -10.20 -4.41 5.15
CA THR A 115 -11.62 -4.47 5.53
C THR A 115 -12.60 -4.18 4.39
N MET A 116 -12.46 -3.02 3.74
CA MET A 116 -13.42 -2.58 2.72
C MET A 116 -13.45 -3.49 1.46
N PRO A 117 -12.32 -3.85 0.83
CA PRO A 117 -12.28 -4.91 -0.17
C PRO A 117 -12.87 -6.24 0.31
N ARG A 118 -12.65 -6.64 1.56
CA ARG A 118 -13.16 -7.93 2.09
C ARG A 118 -14.68 -7.91 2.30
N ILE A 119 -15.26 -6.82 2.77
CA ILE A 119 -16.72 -6.61 2.82
C ILE A 119 -17.33 -6.74 1.42
N LYS A 120 -16.68 -6.16 0.40
CA LYS A 120 -17.11 -6.35 -1.00
C LYS A 120 -17.07 -7.82 -1.37
N ALA A 121 -15.96 -8.53 -1.14
CA ALA A 121 -15.83 -9.95 -1.45
C ALA A 121 -16.91 -10.83 -0.80
N LEU A 122 -17.21 -10.59 0.48
CA LEU A 122 -18.21 -11.32 1.27
C LEU A 122 -19.64 -11.08 0.76
N THR A 123 -19.92 -9.93 0.15
CA THR A 123 -21.27 -9.54 -0.28
C THR A 123 -21.52 -9.74 -1.77
N THR A 124 -20.50 -9.64 -2.61
CA THR A 124 -20.61 -9.82 -4.08
C THR A 124 -20.25 -11.24 -4.51
N GLY A 125 -19.40 -11.93 -3.76
CA GLY A 125 -18.77 -13.17 -4.22
C GLY A 125 -17.72 -12.94 -5.31
N SER A 126 -17.27 -11.70 -5.52
CA SER A 126 -16.19 -11.35 -6.46
C SER A 126 -14.86 -11.24 -5.73
N ILE A 127 -13.75 -11.45 -6.45
CA ILE A 127 -12.41 -11.28 -5.89
C ILE A 127 -12.00 -9.79 -6.08
N PRO A 128 -11.71 -9.05 -5.00
CA PRO A 128 -11.29 -7.65 -5.09
C PRO A 128 -9.90 -7.50 -5.72
N GLY A 129 -9.69 -6.40 -6.44
CA GLY A 129 -8.37 -6.01 -6.97
C GLY A 129 -7.62 -5.04 -6.06
N PHE A 130 -6.31 -4.89 -6.25
CA PHE A 130 -5.52 -3.86 -5.52
C PHE A 130 -6.00 -2.43 -5.80
N ILE A 131 -6.56 -2.19 -6.98
CA ILE A 131 -7.16 -0.90 -7.33
C ILE A 131 -8.36 -0.56 -6.42
N ASP A 132 -9.03 -1.57 -5.85
CA ASP A 132 -10.12 -1.39 -4.90
C ASP A 132 -9.64 -0.92 -3.52
N VAL A 133 -8.35 -0.91 -3.24
CA VAL A 133 -7.80 -0.25 -2.04
C VAL A 133 -7.63 1.25 -2.32
N VAL A 134 -7.16 1.61 -3.51
CA VAL A 134 -6.82 3.01 -3.87
C VAL A 134 -8.04 3.82 -4.28
N MET A 135 -8.90 3.29 -5.15
CA MET A 135 -10.04 4.02 -5.74
C MET A 135 -11.22 4.21 -4.79
N ASN A 136 -11.09 3.68 -3.59
CA ASN A 136 -12.17 3.36 -2.67
C ASN A 136 -11.80 3.76 -1.24
N LEU A 137 -10.73 4.52 -1.04
CA LEU A 137 -10.33 5.07 0.26
C LEU A 137 -11.46 5.91 0.90
N ASN A 138 -12.46 6.33 0.13
CA ASN A 138 -13.66 7.03 0.61
C ASN A 138 -14.94 6.18 0.70
N SER A 139 -14.83 4.86 0.49
CA SER A 139 -15.97 3.93 0.49
C SER A 139 -17.20 4.42 -0.29
N PRO A 140 -17.07 4.77 -1.59
CA PRO A 140 -18.23 5.16 -2.38
C PRO A 140 -19.25 4.02 -2.43
N ALA A 141 -20.54 4.37 -2.61
CA ALA A 141 -21.63 3.41 -2.68
C ALA A 141 -21.35 2.30 -3.70
N LEU A 142 -21.56 1.04 -3.31
CA LEU A 142 -21.35 -0.11 -4.17
C LEU A 142 -22.52 -0.23 -5.15
N LEU A 143 -22.24 0.06 -6.43
CA LEU A 143 -23.26 0.03 -7.49
C LEU A 143 -23.49 -1.37 -8.07
N GLU A 144 -22.50 -2.25 -7.92
CA GLU A 144 -22.48 -3.62 -8.43
C GLU A 144 -23.54 -4.49 -7.74
N ASP A 145 -23.94 -5.56 -8.44
CA ASP A 145 -24.86 -6.55 -7.90
C ASP A 145 -24.26 -7.28 -6.69
N ASN A 146 -25.03 -7.45 -5.63
CA ASN A 146 -24.57 -8.00 -4.36
C ASN A 146 -25.72 -8.55 -3.51
N LEU A 147 -25.39 -9.39 -2.53
CA LEU A 147 -26.33 -10.05 -1.64
C LEU A 147 -27.27 -9.08 -0.90
N ILE A 148 -26.75 -7.93 -0.45
CA ILE A 148 -27.53 -6.93 0.31
C ILE A 148 -28.57 -6.26 -0.59
N TRP A 149 -28.20 -5.93 -1.82
CA TRP A 149 -29.12 -5.43 -2.83
C TRP A 149 -30.21 -6.46 -3.15
N GLN A 150 -29.81 -7.72 -3.39
CA GLN A 150 -30.74 -8.80 -3.72
C GLN A 150 -31.73 -9.07 -2.58
N ALA A 151 -31.27 -9.06 -1.33
CA ALA A 151 -32.12 -9.18 -0.16
C ALA A 151 -33.13 -8.02 -0.07
N LYS A 152 -32.68 -6.76 -0.27
CA LYS A 152 -33.56 -5.59 -0.28
C LYS A 152 -34.62 -5.67 -1.38
N ALA A 153 -34.20 -6.05 -2.59
CA ALA A 153 -35.08 -6.19 -3.75
C ALA A 153 -36.14 -7.29 -3.55
N ALA A 154 -35.80 -8.35 -2.81
CA ALA A 154 -36.71 -9.41 -2.40
C ALA A 154 -37.59 -9.03 -1.19
N GLY A 155 -37.54 -7.79 -0.72
CA GLY A 155 -38.35 -7.31 0.41
C GLY A 155 -37.87 -7.78 1.78
N LYS A 156 -36.65 -8.33 1.89
CA LYS A 156 -36.09 -8.75 3.18
C LYS A 156 -35.79 -7.54 4.06
N ARG A 157 -36.09 -7.69 5.34
CA ARG A 157 -35.89 -6.70 6.40
C ARG A 157 -34.53 -6.91 7.03
N MET A 158 -33.63 -5.95 6.85
CA MET A 158 -32.23 -6.05 7.24
C MET A 158 -31.89 -5.02 8.31
N VAL A 159 -31.24 -5.47 9.39
CA VAL A 159 -30.73 -4.64 10.48
C VAL A 159 -29.21 -4.73 10.50
N PHE A 160 -28.53 -3.60 10.71
CA PHE A 160 -27.07 -3.54 10.73
C PHE A 160 -26.51 -2.72 11.90
N TYR A 161 -25.57 -3.27 12.65
CA TYR A 161 -24.78 -2.51 13.63
C TYR A 161 -23.29 -2.81 13.44
N GLY A 162 -22.43 -1.81 13.32
CA GLY A 162 -21.01 -2.05 13.05
C GLY A 162 -20.30 -0.94 12.30
N ASP A 163 -19.18 -1.25 11.66
CA ASP A 163 -18.37 -0.30 10.89
C ASP A 163 -19.21 0.51 9.88
N ASP A 164 -19.08 1.84 9.93
CA ASP A 164 -19.78 2.78 9.05
C ASP A 164 -19.54 2.55 7.54
N THR A 165 -18.49 1.81 7.18
CA THR A 165 -18.16 1.36 5.81
C THR A 165 -19.34 0.63 5.17
N TRP A 166 -20.09 -0.19 5.92
CA TRP A 166 -21.29 -0.85 5.42
C TRP A 166 -22.39 0.15 5.03
N ILE A 167 -22.58 1.20 5.81
CA ILE A 167 -23.61 2.23 5.55
C ILE A 167 -23.23 3.04 4.32
N LYS A 168 -21.93 3.33 4.14
CA LYS A 168 -21.40 4.04 2.97
C LYS A 168 -21.49 3.19 1.69
N LEU A 169 -21.18 1.90 1.79
CA LEU A 169 -21.29 0.94 0.67
C LEU A 169 -22.74 0.65 0.29
N PHE A 170 -23.65 0.53 1.26
CA PHE A 170 -25.05 0.13 1.05
C PHE A 170 -26.07 1.18 1.53
N PRO A 171 -26.03 2.42 1.00
CA PRO A 171 -26.89 3.48 1.48
C PRO A 171 -28.37 3.12 1.29
N LYS A 172 -29.20 3.34 2.32
CA LYS A 172 -30.66 3.09 2.33
C LYS A 172 -31.11 1.63 2.21
N HIS A 173 -30.20 0.65 2.37
CA HIS A 173 -30.57 -0.76 2.29
C HIS A 173 -31.14 -1.29 3.61
N PHE A 174 -30.54 -0.90 4.73
CA PHE A 174 -30.94 -1.32 6.08
C PHE A 174 -32.20 -0.58 6.55
N MET A 175 -33.13 -1.29 7.19
CA MET A 175 -34.33 -0.70 7.79
C MET A 175 -34.00 0.05 9.08
N GLU A 176 -33.00 -0.46 9.80
CA GLU A 176 -32.50 0.04 11.05
C GLU A 176 -30.99 -0.18 11.04
N TYR A 177 -30.23 0.85 11.37
CA TYR A 177 -28.79 0.74 11.42
C TYR A 177 -28.16 1.69 12.42
N ASP A 178 -26.99 1.31 12.93
CA ASP A 178 -26.16 2.16 13.77
C ASP A 178 -24.68 1.94 13.42
N GLY A 179 -24.03 2.99 12.95
CA GLY A 179 -22.65 2.96 12.49
C GLY A 179 -21.69 3.35 13.60
N THR A 180 -20.61 2.59 13.76
CA THR A 180 -19.46 3.00 14.55
C THR A 180 -18.31 3.39 13.62
N THR A 181 -17.59 4.44 13.98
CA THR A 181 -16.45 4.91 13.19
C THR A 181 -15.21 4.08 13.51
N SER A 182 -14.64 3.42 12.50
CA SER A 182 -13.31 2.78 12.56
C SER A 182 -12.15 3.79 12.65
N PHE A 183 -12.45 5.09 12.62
CA PHE A 183 -11.45 6.16 12.56
C PHE A 183 -10.51 6.28 13.76
N PHE A 184 -10.87 5.75 14.93
CA PHE A 184 -10.08 5.87 16.14
C PHE A 184 -9.60 4.49 16.63
N VAL A 185 -8.49 4.01 16.08
CA VAL A 185 -7.88 2.70 16.42
C VAL A 185 -7.62 2.53 17.92
N SER A 186 -7.37 3.63 18.64
CA SER A 186 -7.17 3.62 20.11
C SER A 186 -8.39 3.19 20.91
N ASP A 187 -9.58 3.26 20.33
CA ASP A 187 -10.83 2.84 20.96
C ASP A 187 -11.22 1.44 20.47
N TYR A 188 -10.99 0.44 21.31
CA TYR A 188 -11.34 -0.97 21.07
C TYR A 188 -12.50 -1.45 21.95
N THR A 189 -13.12 -0.57 22.75
CA THR A 189 -14.17 -0.94 23.71
C THR A 189 -15.48 -0.25 23.40
N GLU A 190 -15.47 1.07 23.22
CA GLU A 190 -16.68 1.83 22.90
C GLU A 190 -17.17 1.47 21.49
N VAL A 191 -16.27 1.18 20.53
CA VAL A 191 -16.65 0.65 19.21
C VAL A 191 -17.50 -0.63 19.27
N ASP A 192 -17.17 -1.59 20.13
CA ASP A 192 -17.90 -2.86 20.24
C ASP A 192 -19.15 -2.73 21.13
N ASN A 193 -19.10 -1.89 22.17
CA ASN A 193 -20.29 -1.49 22.94
C ASN A 193 -21.33 -0.83 22.03
N ASN A 194 -20.86 -0.03 21.07
CA ASN A 194 -21.71 0.63 20.10
C ASN A 194 -22.45 -0.37 19.20
N VAL A 195 -21.82 -1.48 18.84
CA VAL A 195 -22.47 -2.57 18.10
C VAL A 195 -23.46 -3.33 18.98
N THR A 196 -23.12 -3.54 20.26
CA THR A 196 -23.88 -4.39 21.17
C THR A 196 -25.09 -3.70 21.80
N ARG A 197 -25.10 -2.36 21.92
CA ARG A 197 -26.11 -1.60 22.70
C ARG A 197 -27.57 -1.85 22.30
N HIS A 198 -27.82 -2.17 21.03
CA HIS A 198 -29.16 -2.44 20.50
C HIS A 198 -29.49 -3.93 20.36
N LEU A 199 -28.49 -4.80 20.55
CA LEU A 199 -28.59 -6.22 20.23
C LEU A 199 -29.71 -6.91 21.02
N ASP A 200 -29.84 -6.62 22.32
CA ASP A 200 -30.83 -7.24 23.19
C ASP A 200 -32.28 -6.89 22.78
N SER A 201 -32.54 -5.64 22.39
CA SER A 201 -33.86 -5.24 21.88
C SER A 201 -34.17 -5.87 20.53
N THR A 202 -33.17 -5.98 19.66
CA THR A 202 -33.35 -6.50 18.29
C THR A 202 -33.57 -8.00 18.28
N LEU A 203 -32.84 -8.77 19.10
CA LEU A 203 -33.02 -10.22 19.23
C LEU A 203 -34.40 -10.62 19.75
N ARG A 204 -35.05 -9.78 20.57
CA ARG A 204 -36.42 -10.02 21.05
C ARG A 204 -37.49 -9.84 19.97
N ARG A 205 -37.22 -9.01 18.96
CA ARG A 205 -38.18 -8.68 17.90
C ARG A 205 -38.28 -9.77 16.84
N ASP A 206 -39.38 -9.73 16.09
CA ASP A 206 -39.67 -10.63 14.96
C ASP A 206 -39.80 -9.93 13.61
N ASP A 207 -39.42 -8.65 13.57
CA ASP A 207 -39.63 -7.77 12.43
C ASP A 207 -38.41 -7.67 11.49
N TRP A 208 -37.45 -8.58 11.59
CA TRP A 208 -36.26 -8.64 10.76
C TRP A 208 -36.00 -10.07 10.23
N ASP A 209 -35.33 -10.15 9.09
CA ASP A 209 -34.96 -11.41 8.42
C ASP A 209 -33.44 -11.61 8.39
N ILE A 210 -32.67 -10.52 8.32
CA ILE A 210 -31.20 -10.56 8.34
C ILE A 210 -30.68 -9.54 9.36
N LEU A 211 -29.81 -9.99 10.27
CA LEU A 211 -29.07 -9.14 11.21
C LEU A 211 -27.57 -9.24 10.89
N ILE A 212 -26.92 -8.10 10.70
CA ILE A 212 -25.48 -8.03 10.45
C ILE A 212 -24.82 -7.23 11.57
N LEU A 213 -23.81 -7.83 12.19
CA LEU A 213 -23.00 -7.24 13.24
C LEU A 213 -21.55 -7.23 12.77
N HIS A 214 -20.88 -6.08 12.82
CA HIS A 214 -19.47 -5.96 12.46
C HIS A 214 -18.66 -5.33 13.62
N PHE A 215 -17.88 -6.15 14.31
CA PHE A 215 -17.07 -5.78 15.48
C PHE A 215 -15.64 -5.43 15.07
N LEU A 216 -15.07 -4.36 15.63
CA LEU A 216 -13.78 -3.80 15.22
C LEU A 216 -12.71 -3.86 16.32
N GLY A 217 -13.11 -4.03 17.58
CA GLY A 217 -12.19 -3.91 18.71
C GLY A 217 -11.01 -4.88 18.65
N LEU A 218 -11.17 -6.04 18.03
CA LEU A 218 -10.09 -7.02 17.87
C LEU A 218 -8.98 -6.51 16.91
N ASP A 219 -9.36 -6.01 15.73
CA ASP A 219 -8.40 -5.39 14.77
C ASP A 219 -7.69 -4.18 15.39
N HIS A 220 -8.45 -3.33 16.09
CA HIS A 220 -7.88 -2.18 16.80
C HIS A 220 -6.81 -2.58 17.83
N ILE A 221 -7.03 -3.64 18.61
CA ILE A 221 -6.02 -4.18 19.54
C ILE A 221 -4.81 -4.74 18.78
N GLY A 222 -5.05 -5.40 17.64
CA GLY A 222 -4.03 -5.88 16.72
C GLY A 222 -3.08 -4.76 16.31
N HIS A 223 -3.58 -3.66 15.74
CA HIS A 223 -2.76 -2.52 15.29
C HIS A 223 -1.96 -1.84 16.40
N ILE A 224 -2.49 -1.83 17.63
CA ILE A 224 -1.85 -1.21 18.79
C ILE A 224 -0.74 -2.09 19.36
N SER A 225 -1.02 -3.39 19.52
CA SER A 225 -0.22 -4.27 20.40
C SER A 225 0.04 -5.68 19.87
N GLY A 226 -0.48 -6.03 18.70
CA GLY A 226 -0.28 -7.34 18.09
C GLY A 226 -1.18 -8.46 18.64
N PRO A 227 -1.18 -9.63 17.98
CA PRO A 227 -2.04 -10.78 18.31
C PRO A 227 -1.68 -11.48 19.62
N HIS A 228 -0.48 -11.25 20.17
CA HIS A 228 -0.02 -11.87 21.43
C HIS A 228 -0.18 -10.96 22.65
N SER A 229 -0.87 -9.83 22.48
CA SER A 229 -1.15 -8.89 23.56
C SER A 229 -2.06 -9.50 24.63
N SER A 230 -1.84 -9.12 25.89
CA SER A 230 -2.72 -9.49 27.01
C SER A 230 -4.15 -8.96 26.85
N LEU A 231 -4.38 -8.02 25.92
CA LEU A 231 -5.69 -7.49 25.57
C LEU A 231 -6.49 -8.39 24.60
N ILE A 232 -5.83 -9.29 23.86
CA ILE A 232 -6.48 -10.14 22.84
C ILE A 232 -7.41 -11.16 23.50
N GLN A 233 -6.93 -11.89 24.52
CA GLN A 233 -7.74 -12.93 25.16
C GLN A 233 -9.04 -12.37 25.80
N PRO A 234 -9.02 -11.29 26.60
CA PRO A 234 -10.26 -10.69 27.10
C PRO A 234 -11.22 -10.26 25.98
N LYS A 235 -10.69 -9.75 24.86
CA LYS A 235 -11.51 -9.35 23.71
C LYS A 235 -12.13 -10.56 23.01
N LEU A 236 -11.40 -11.66 22.85
CA LEU A 236 -11.95 -12.89 22.27
C LEU A 236 -13.04 -13.51 23.16
N LEU A 237 -12.87 -13.45 24.49
CA LEU A 237 -13.91 -13.86 25.44
C LEU A 237 -15.18 -12.99 25.35
N GLU A 238 -15.02 -11.68 25.17
CA GLU A 238 -16.15 -10.77 24.93
C GLU A 238 -16.92 -11.17 23.66
N MET A 239 -16.21 -11.45 22.56
CA MET A 239 -16.83 -11.90 21.31
C MET A 239 -17.51 -13.26 21.45
N ASP A 240 -16.91 -14.18 22.21
CA ASP A 240 -17.49 -15.50 22.49
C ASP A 240 -18.79 -15.41 23.30
N ASP A 241 -18.84 -14.50 24.29
CA ASP A 241 -20.04 -14.21 25.08
C ASP A 241 -21.16 -13.57 24.24
N ILE A 242 -20.81 -12.69 23.29
CA ILE A 242 -21.78 -12.12 22.34
C ILE A 242 -22.34 -13.21 21.42
N LEU A 243 -21.49 -14.08 20.87
CA LEU A 243 -21.95 -15.22 20.06
C LEU A 243 -22.90 -16.11 20.85
N LYS A 244 -22.55 -16.41 22.11
CA LYS A 244 -23.37 -17.20 23.04
C LYS A 244 -24.73 -16.56 23.29
N LYS A 245 -24.78 -15.24 23.50
CA LYS A 245 -26.02 -14.48 23.67
C LYS A 245 -26.91 -14.60 22.43
N ILE A 246 -26.36 -14.37 21.24
CA ILE A 246 -27.10 -14.46 19.96
C ILE A 246 -27.64 -15.87 19.77
N HIS A 247 -26.78 -16.89 19.91
CA HIS A 247 -27.16 -18.28 19.72
C HIS A 247 -28.25 -18.72 20.71
N GLY A 248 -28.12 -18.36 21.98
CA GLY A 248 -29.14 -18.64 23.00
C GLY A 248 -30.50 -18.04 22.67
N SER A 249 -30.53 -16.79 22.16
CA SER A 249 -31.78 -16.16 21.74
C SER A 249 -32.42 -16.84 20.52
N LEU A 250 -31.61 -17.33 19.58
CA LEU A 250 -32.11 -18.04 18.39
C LEU A 250 -32.68 -19.41 18.75
N ILE A 251 -32.07 -20.13 19.68
CA ILE A 251 -32.60 -21.41 20.20
C ILE A 251 -33.98 -21.20 20.84
N LEU A 252 -34.17 -20.13 21.61
CA LEU A 252 -35.46 -19.82 22.23
C LEU A 252 -36.55 -19.56 21.18
N LYS A 253 -36.25 -18.75 20.15
CA LYS A 253 -37.15 -18.49 19.02
C LYS A 253 -37.47 -19.76 18.22
N GLU A 254 -36.50 -20.66 18.06
CA GLU A 254 -36.70 -21.96 17.41
C GLU A 254 -37.73 -22.81 18.16
N ALA A 255 -37.59 -22.88 19.50
CA ALA A 255 -38.52 -23.63 20.35
C ALA A 255 -39.97 -23.10 20.26
N GLU A 256 -40.14 -21.82 19.91
CA GLU A 256 -41.44 -21.20 19.60
C GLU A 256 -41.98 -21.53 18.19
N GLY A 257 -41.25 -22.34 17.40
CA GLY A 257 -41.65 -22.84 16.09
C GLY A 257 -41.36 -21.90 14.90
N THR A 258 -40.53 -20.88 15.08
CA THR A 258 -40.34 -19.81 14.08
C THR A 258 -39.18 -20.01 13.08
N LEU A 259 -38.36 -21.07 13.22
CA LEU A 259 -37.06 -21.24 12.51
C LEU A 259 -37.06 -22.54 11.64
N PRO A 260 -36.15 -22.66 10.65
CA PRO A 260 -34.70 -22.69 10.87
C PRO A 260 -33.97 -21.35 10.64
N TYR A 261 -32.92 -21.12 11.45
CA TYR A 261 -32.00 -19.99 11.38
C TYR A 261 -30.61 -20.41 10.90
N LEU A 262 -29.81 -19.43 10.48
CA LEU A 262 -28.37 -19.59 10.30
C LEU A 262 -27.64 -18.47 11.06
N LEU A 263 -26.73 -18.84 11.96
CA LEU A 263 -25.77 -17.93 12.58
C LEU A 263 -24.41 -18.15 11.91
N VAL A 264 -23.87 -17.09 11.32
CA VAL A 264 -22.57 -17.06 10.64
C VAL A 264 -21.60 -16.30 11.52
N LEU A 265 -20.53 -16.96 11.96
CA LEU A 265 -19.36 -16.32 12.54
C LEU A 265 -18.24 -16.34 11.50
N CYS A 266 -17.72 -15.17 11.13
CA CYS A 266 -16.58 -15.07 10.23
C CYS A 266 -15.67 -13.88 10.53
N GLY A 267 -14.46 -13.93 9.99
CA GLY A 267 -13.58 -12.78 9.82
C GLY A 267 -13.60 -12.26 8.38
N ASP A 268 -13.29 -10.98 8.21
CA ASP A 268 -13.06 -10.36 6.91
C ASP A 268 -11.60 -10.57 6.44
N HIS A 269 -10.65 -10.46 7.37
CA HIS A 269 -9.26 -10.91 7.27
C HIS A 269 -8.76 -11.38 8.65
N GLY A 270 -7.53 -11.87 8.71
CA GLY A 270 -6.80 -12.04 9.97
C GLY A 270 -5.78 -10.91 10.18
N MET A 271 -4.71 -11.16 10.92
CA MET A 271 -3.63 -10.20 11.17
C MET A 271 -2.26 -10.89 11.20
N SER A 272 -1.22 -10.15 10.83
CA SER A 272 0.17 -10.59 10.92
C SER A 272 0.62 -10.75 12.38
N GLU A 273 1.80 -11.33 12.58
CA GLU A 273 2.45 -11.42 13.90
C GLU A 273 2.75 -10.06 14.54
N THR A 274 2.85 -9.00 13.73
CA THR A 274 3.03 -7.62 14.19
C THR A 274 1.70 -6.88 14.41
N GLY A 275 0.56 -7.55 14.17
CA GLY A 275 -0.77 -6.96 14.31
C GLY A 275 -1.20 -6.05 13.16
N SER A 276 -0.57 -6.19 11.98
CA SER A 276 -0.97 -5.47 10.77
C SER A 276 -1.68 -6.39 9.76
N HIS A 277 -2.25 -5.83 8.70
CA HIS A 277 -2.94 -6.58 7.66
C HIS A 277 -2.86 -5.86 6.29
N GLY A 278 -3.36 -6.47 5.22
CA GLY A 278 -3.29 -5.97 3.84
C GLY A 278 -2.32 -6.76 2.94
N GLY A 279 -1.53 -7.65 3.52
CA GLY A 279 -0.60 -8.55 2.87
C GLY A 279 -1.22 -9.91 2.48
N SER A 280 -0.38 -10.93 2.44
CA SER A 280 -0.75 -12.29 2.02
C SER A 280 -0.13 -13.38 2.90
N SER A 281 0.27 -13.06 4.13
CA SER A 281 0.74 -14.08 5.07
C SER A 281 -0.40 -15.03 5.45
N GLU A 282 -0.05 -16.23 5.92
CA GLU A 282 -1.04 -17.25 6.27
C GLU A 282 -2.03 -16.75 7.32
N HIS A 283 -1.54 -16.05 8.35
CA HIS A 283 -2.35 -15.49 9.43
C HIS A 283 -3.22 -14.30 9.00
N GLU A 284 -2.86 -13.57 7.94
CA GLU A 284 -3.70 -12.51 7.37
C GLU A 284 -4.82 -13.06 6.48
N VAL A 285 -4.53 -14.14 5.73
CA VAL A 285 -5.45 -14.68 4.71
C VAL A 285 -6.42 -15.70 5.29
N ASN A 286 -6.03 -16.46 6.31
CA ASN A 286 -6.86 -17.51 6.87
C ASN A 286 -7.74 -17.00 8.02
N THR A 287 -9.05 -17.00 7.81
CA THR A 287 -10.07 -16.62 8.80
C THR A 287 -10.96 -17.81 9.14
N PRO A 288 -11.56 -17.87 10.34
CA PRO A 288 -12.53 -18.91 10.64
C PRO A 288 -13.87 -18.57 9.96
N LEU A 289 -14.57 -19.59 9.48
CA LEU A 289 -15.96 -19.51 9.06
C LEU A 289 -16.73 -20.62 9.79
N VAL A 290 -17.58 -20.25 10.73
CA VAL A 290 -18.40 -21.18 11.51
C VAL A 290 -19.87 -20.90 11.22
N LEU A 291 -20.55 -21.89 10.66
CA LEU A 291 -21.97 -21.87 10.33
C LEU A 291 -22.73 -22.70 11.36
N ILE A 292 -23.67 -22.08 12.07
CA ILE A 292 -24.42 -22.70 13.17
C ILE A 292 -25.89 -22.69 12.80
N SER A 293 -26.51 -23.88 12.78
CA SER A 293 -27.94 -24.03 12.48
C SER A 293 -28.49 -25.33 13.04
N PRO A 294 -29.73 -25.35 13.56
CA PRO A 294 -30.41 -26.60 13.92
C PRO A 294 -30.68 -27.49 12.70
N ALA A 295 -30.66 -26.93 11.48
CA ALA A 295 -30.80 -27.69 10.25
C ALA A 295 -29.58 -28.59 9.95
N PHE A 296 -28.47 -28.43 10.68
CA PHE A 296 -27.26 -29.23 10.49
C PHE A 296 -27.22 -30.43 11.44
N LYS A 297 -26.57 -31.50 11.00
CA LYS A 297 -26.29 -32.65 11.87
C LYS A 297 -25.37 -32.24 13.01
N ARG A 298 -25.68 -32.76 14.20
CA ARG A 298 -24.85 -32.57 15.39
C ARG A 298 -23.58 -33.39 15.28
N LYS A 299 -22.44 -32.75 15.53
CA LYS A 299 -21.12 -33.40 15.48
C LYS A 299 -20.82 -34.27 16.71
N ALA A 300 -20.01 -35.29 16.49
CA ALA A 300 -19.52 -36.22 17.52
C ALA A 300 -18.03 -36.01 17.86
N GLY A 301 -17.45 -34.85 17.54
CA GLY A 301 -16.05 -34.53 17.82
C GLY A 301 -15.49 -33.39 16.96
N MET A 302 -14.25 -33.00 17.25
CA MET A 302 -13.53 -32.02 16.44
C MET A 302 -13.11 -32.64 15.11
N GLU A 303 -13.73 -32.19 14.02
CA GLU A 303 -13.26 -32.46 12.67
C GLU A 303 -12.28 -31.37 12.24
N LYS A 304 -11.23 -31.76 11.50
CA LYS A 304 -10.33 -30.76 10.91
C LYS A 304 -11.13 -29.88 9.94
N PRO A 305 -11.18 -28.54 10.15
CA PRO A 305 -11.91 -27.65 9.25
C PRO A 305 -11.37 -27.76 7.83
N SER A 306 -12.27 -27.87 6.86
CA SER A 306 -11.88 -27.85 5.45
C SER A 306 -11.71 -26.41 4.96
N THR A 307 -11.01 -26.21 3.85
CA THR A 307 -10.74 -24.87 3.31
C THR A 307 -11.79 -24.48 2.27
N VAL A 308 -12.30 -23.26 2.37
CA VAL A 308 -13.17 -22.61 1.37
C VAL A 308 -12.60 -21.25 0.98
N GLU A 309 -13.03 -20.72 -0.16
CA GLU A 309 -12.70 -19.33 -0.50
C GLU A 309 -13.73 -18.41 0.17
N GLN A 310 -13.31 -17.24 0.66
CA GLN A 310 -14.23 -16.30 1.32
C GLN A 310 -15.42 -15.90 0.41
N VAL A 311 -15.19 -15.83 -0.89
CA VAL A 311 -16.21 -15.51 -1.91
C VAL A 311 -17.30 -16.59 -2.04
N ASP A 312 -17.09 -17.80 -1.52
CA ASP A 312 -18.07 -18.89 -1.55
C ASP A 312 -19.27 -18.62 -0.61
N LEU A 313 -19.12 -17.70 0.36
CA LEU A 313 -20.19 -17.34 1.30
C LEU A 313 -21.36 -16.63 0.61
N ALA A 314 -21.08 -15.71 -0.33
CA ALA A 314 -22.11 -14.92 -1.01
C ALA A 314 -23.14 -15.77 -1.79
N PRO A 315 -22.75 -16.70 -2.70
CA PRO A 315 -23.72 -17.57 -3.38
C PRO A 315 -24.38 -18.56 -2.43
N THR A 316 -23.70 -18.99 -1.36
CA THR A 316 -24.28 -19.87 -0.33
C THR A 316 -25.41 -19.19 0.42
N LEU A 317 -25.23 -17.95 0.86
CA LEU A 317 -26.28 -17.16 1.52
C LEU A 317 -27.40 -16.78 0.56
N ALA A 318 -27.08 -16.43 -0.69
CA ALA A 318 -28.08 -16.12 -1.70
C ALA A 318 -29.04 -17.31 -1.90
N LEU A 319 -28.50 -18.50 -2.16
CA LEU A 319 -29.31 -19.72 -2.34
C LEU A 319 -30.05 -20.12 -1.05
N GLY A 320 -29.38 -20.03 0.10
CA GLY A 320 -29.99 -20.37 1.40
C GLY A 320 -31.16 -19.45 1.80
N LEU A 321 -31.19 -18.21 1.31
CA LEU A 321 -32.27 -17.23 1.53
C LEU A 321 -33.31 -17.19 0.40
N GLY A 322 -33.13 -17.98 -0.67
CA GLY A 322 -33.98 -17.96 -1.86
C GLY A 322 -33.82 -16.69 -2.72
N LEU A 323 -32.61 -16.14 -2.77
CA LEU A 323 -32.26 -14.93 -3.53
C LEU A 323 -31.47 -15.29 -4.80
N PRO A 324 -31.49 -14.43 -5.84
CA PRO A 324 -30.56 -14.56 -6.97
C PRO A 324 -29.10 -14.46 -6.52
N ILE A 325 -28.22 -15.25 -7.15
CA ILE A 325 -26.78 -15.10 -6.98
C ILE A 325 -26.33 -13.83 -7.74
N SER A 326 -25.46 -13.03 -7.11
CA SER A 326 -24.87 -11.85 -7.76
C SER A 326 -24.25 -12.21 -9.11
N GLN A 327 -24.51 -11.38 -10.13
CA GLN A 327 -24.03 -11.61 -11.49
C GLN A 327 -22.50 -11.82 -11.57
N ASN A 328 -21.74 -11.08 -10.75
CA ASN A 328 -20.27 -11.11 -10.76
C ASN A 328 -19.65 -12.09 -9.75
N SER A 329 -20.47 -12.93 -9.12
CA SER A 329 -19.99 -13.94 -8.17
C SER A 329 -19.14 -14.99 -8.88
N VAL A 330 -17.91 -15.20 -8.42
CA VAL A 330 -17.07 -16.34 -8.83
C VAL A 330 -17.11 -17.48 -7.80
N GLY A 331 -17.81 -17.25 -6.67
CA GLY A 331 -17.95 -18.22 -5.60
C GLY A 331 -18.82 -19.42 -5.98
N ARG A 332 -18.64 -20.50 -5.22
CA ARG A 332 -19.43 -21.73 -5.33
C ARG A 332 -20.21 -22.00 -4.04
N LEU A 333 -21.31 -22.72 -4.15
CA LEU A 333 -22.07 -23.20 -3.00
C LEU A 333 -21.19 -24.06 -2.08
N ILE A 334 -21.18 -23.73 -0.78
CA ILE A 334 -20.61 -24.56 0.27
C ILE A 334 -21.55 -25.74 0.50
N GLN A 335 -21.33 -26.84 -0.22
CA GLN A 335 -22.24 -27.99 -0.28
C GLN A 335 -22.72 -28.54 1.08
N PRO A 336 -21.89 -28.61 2.14
CA PRO A 336 -22.36 -29.07 3.45
C PRO A 336 -23.59 -28.29 3.99
N VAL A 337 -23.75 -27.01 3.64
CA VAL A 337 -24.90 -26.19 4.06
C VAL A 337 -26.23 -26.70 3.54
N ALA A 338 -26.22 -27.37 2.38
CA ALA A 338 -27.41 -27.92 1.74
C ALA A 338 -27.52 -29.45 1.88
N GLU A 339 -26.65 -30.10 2.67
CA GLU A 339 -26.55 -31.56 2.72
C GLU A 339 -27.82 -32.25 3.24
N GLU A 340 -28.54 -31.62 4.17
CA GLU A 340 -29.81 -32.14 4.71
C GLU A 340 -31.03 -31.80 3.83
N ALA A 341 -30.86 -30.99 2.78
CA ALA A 341 -31.93 -30.73 1.81
C ALA A 341 -32.19 -31.97 0.94
N SER A 342 -33.36 -32.03 0.29
CA SER A 342 -33.65 -33.15 -0.63
C SER A 342 -32.61 -33.22 -1.75
N LEU A 343 -32.33 -34.41 -2.27
CA LEU A 343 -31.36 -34.56 -3.35
C LEU A 343 -31.74 -33.73 -4.59
N ARG A 344 -33.04 -33.55 -4.85
CA ARG A 344 -33.54 -32.67 -5.91
C ARG A 344 -33.15 -31.22 -5.66
N ASP A 345 -33.35 -30.72 -4.44
CA ASP A 345 -33.02 -29.34 -4.09
C ASP A 345 -31.51 -29.10 -4.14
N GLN A 346 -30.71 -30.05 -3.64
CA GLN A 346 -29.25 -30.01 -3.75
C GLN A 346 -28.79 -29.88 -5.22
N LEU A 347 -29.32 -30.73 -6.10
CA LEU A 347 -29.01 -30.67 -7.53
C LEU A 347 -29.51 -29.36 -8.18
N ARG A 348 -30.66 -28.85 -7.76
CA ARG A 348 -31.21 -27.57 -8.25
C ARG A 348 -30.36 -26.38 -7.82
N PHE A 349 -29.89 -26.34 -6.57
CA PHE A 349 -28.98 -25.30 -6.09
C PHE A 349 -27.66 -25.29 -6.87
N LEU A 350 -27.05 -26.45 -7.07
CA LEU A 350 -25.81 -26.58 -7.86
C LEU A 350 -26.02 -26.20 -9.33
N HIS A 351 -27.17 -26.55 -9.90
CA HIS A 351 -27.54 -26.16 -11.25
C HIS A 351 -27.65 -24.64 -11.41
N VAL A 352 -28.34 -23.95 -10.49
CA VAL A 352 -28.47 -22.48 -10.51
C VAL A 352 -27.11 -21.80 -10.35
N ASN A 353 -26.26 -22.26 -9.42
CA ASN A 353 -24.91 -21.72 -9.26
C ASN A 353 -24.03 -21.98 -10.48
N GLY A 354 -24.08 -23.18 -11.06
CA GLY A 354 -23.35 -23.51 -12.28
C GLY A 354 -23.81 -22.70 -13.49
N HIS A 355 -25.11 -22.41 -13.61
CA HIS A 355 -25.63 -21.53 -14.65
C HIS A 355 -25.13 -20.11 -14.50
N GLN A 356 -25.15 -19.54 -13.29
CA GLN A 356 -24.61 -18.20 -13.04
C GLN A 356 -23.12 -18.11 -13.38
N LEU A 357 -22.31 -19.10 -12.97
CA LEU A 357 -20.89 -19.17 -13.35
C LEU A 357 -20.70 -19.35 -14.86
N GLY A 358 -21.59 -20.11 -15.53
CA GLY A 358 -21.61 -20.27 -16.98
C GLY A 358 -21.91 -18.97 -17.73
N CYS A 359 -22.88 -18.18 -17.25
CA CYS A 359 -23.17 -16.83 -17.75
C CYS A 359 -21.96 -15.90 -17.57
N LEU A 360 -21.35 -15.93 -16.38
CA LEU A 360 -20.16 -15.13 -16.12
C LEU A 360 -18.98 -15.55 -17.02
N LEU A 361 -18.80 -16.86 -17.27
CA LEU A 361 -17.79 -17.37 -18.21
C LEU A 361 -18.05 -16.93 -19.64
N LYS A 362 -19.32 -16.94 -20.08
CA LYS A 362 -19.75 -16.47 -21.40
C LYS A 362 -19.45 -14.98 -21.59
N ASP A 363 -19.77 -14.16 -20.59
CA ASP A 363 -19.48 -12.73 -20.62
C ASP A 363 -17.97 -12.45 -20.56
N SER A 364 -17.21 -13.35 -19.92
CA SER A 364 -15.78 -13.21 -19.77
C SER A 364 -14.98 -13.79 -20.94
N THR A 365 -15.45 -14.79 -21.68
CA THR A 365 -14.61 -15.58 -22.62
C THR A 365 -15.31 -15.82 -23.96
N PRO A 366 -14.74 -15.34 -25.08
CA PRO A 366 -15.31 -15.58 -26.42
C PRO A 366 -15.48 -17.07 -26.75
N ALA A 367 -14.56 -17.93 -26.28
CA ALA A 367 -14.58 -19.38 -26.46
C ALA A 367 -14.96 -20.16 -25.18
N TYR A 368 -15.84 -19.60 -24.33
CA TYR A 368 -16.26 -20.22 -23.07
C TYR A 368 -16.77 -21.67 -23.22
N GLU A 369 -17.33 -22.03 -24.38
CA GLU A 369 -17.86 -23.37 -24.65
C GLU A 369 -16.78 -24.46 -24.63
N LYS A 370 -15.52 -24.10 -24.86
CA LYS A 370 -14.36 -25.02 -24.84
C LYS A 370 -13.69 -25.08 -23.46
N GLU A 371 -14.16 -24.31 -22.48
CA GLU A 371 -13.63 -24.37 -21.12
C GLU A 371 -14.06 -25.68 -20.47
N VAL A 372 -13.09 -26.42 -19.94
CA VAL A 372 -13.29 -27.76 -19.36
C VAL A 372 -14.39 -27.76 -18.30
N GLY A 373 -14.45 -26.73 -17.46
CA GLY A 373 -15.48 -26.62 -16.42
C GLY A 373 -16.89 -26.44 -16.99
N TYR A 374 -17.04 -25.73 -18.11
CA TYR A 374 -18.32 -25.53 -18.76
C TYR A 374 -18.78 -26.80 -19.50
N GLU A 375 -17.87 -27.52 -20.14
CA GLU A 375 -18.17 -28.85 -20.72
C GLU A 375 -18.66 -29.83 -19.64
N GLN A 376 -17.95 -29.89 -18.50
CA GLN A 376 -18.36 -30.69 -17.35
C GLN A 376 -19.74 -30.28 -16.82
N PHE A 377 -20.03 -28.97 -16.77
CA PHE A 377 -21.34 -28.47 -16.36
C PHE A 377 -22.46 -28.95 -17.29
N ARG A 378 -22.26 -28.87 -18.62
CA ARG A 378 -23.24 -29.37 -19.60
C ARG A 378 -23.50 -30.87 -19.48
N VAL A 379 -22.44 -31.65 -19.19
CA VAL A 379 -22.57 -33.09 -18.94
C VAL A 379 -23.37 -33.36 -17.66
N ALA A 380 -23.12 -32.59 -16.59
CA ALA A 380 -23.86 -32.67 -15.34
C ALA A 380 -25.35 -32.27 -15.53
N GLU A 381 -25.62 -31.20 -16.29
CA GLU A 381 -26.97 -30.72 -16.62
C GLU A 381 -27.78 -31.78 -17.38
N LYS A 382 -27.20 -32.39 -18.41
CA LYS A 382 -27.83 -33.49 -19.15
C LYS A 382 -28.10 -34.71 -18.24
N SER A 383 -27.15 -35.04 -17.37
CA SER A 383 -27.30 -36.16 -16.43
C SER A 383 -28.37 -35.88 -15.37
N HIS A 384 -28.48 -34.62 -14.92
CA HIS A 384 -29.55 -34.15 -14.04
C HIS A 384 -30.92 -34.31 -14.69
N GLY A 385 -31.08 -33.91 -15.96
CA GLY A 385 -32.36 -34.07 -16.65
C GLY A 385 -32.78 -35.52 -16.88
N ASN A 386 -31.82 -36.43 -17.09
CA ASN A 386 -32.09 -37.87 -17.15
C ASN A 386 -32.50 -38.42 -15.76
N TRP A 387 -31.84 -37.96 -14.69
CA TRP A 387 -32.19 -38.32 -13.32
C TRP A 387 -33.59 -37.83 -12.94
N LEU A 388 -33.93 -36.59 -13.31
CA LEU A 388 -35.23 -36.00 -13.03
C LEU A 388 -36.35 -36.74 -13.78
N LYS A 389 -36.12 -37.13 -15.04
CA LYS A 389 -37.04 -37.96 -15.82
C LYS A 389 -37.34 -39.29 -15.12
N LEU A 390 -36.31 -40.03 -14.71
CA LEU A 390 -36.49 -41.32 -14.03
C LEU A 390 -37.17 -41.19 -12.65
N MET A 391 -36.91 -40.09 -11.94
CA MET A 391 -37.58 -39.79 -10.69
C MET A 391 -39.07 -39.50 -10.88
N VAL A 392 -39.45 -38.74 -11.91
CA VAL A 392 -40.85 -38.42 -12.24
C VAL A 392 -41.60 -39.66 -12.77
N GLU A 393 -40.91 -40.54 -13.48
CA GLU A 393 -41.45 -41.85 -13.92
C GLU A 393 -41.64 -42.86 -12.77
N GLY A 394 -41.34 -42.49 -11.51
CA GLY A 394 -41.65 -43.27 -10.31
C GLY A 394 -40.62 -44.34 -9.94
N ASN A 395 -39.40 -44.27 -10.50
CA ASN A 395 -38.35 -45.23 -10.18
C ASN A 395 -37.70 -44.90 -8.81
N THR A 396 -37.97 -45.68 -7.78
CA THR A 396 -37.43 -45.46 -6.40
C THR A 396 -36.22 -46.32 -6.07
N SER A 397 -35.56 -46.91 -7.06
CA SER A 397 -34.45 -47.86 -6.86
C SER A 397 -33.18 -47.21 -6.27
N GLU A 398 -32.33 -48.03 -5.63
CA GLU A 398 -30.97 -47.65 -5.19
C GLU A 398 -30.15 -47.05 -6.34
N VAL A 399 -30.43 -47.48 -7.57
CA VAL A 399 -29.85 -46.97 -8.81
C VAL A 399 -30.15 -45.48 -9.00
N LEU A 400 -31.37 -45.01 -8.71
CA LEU A 400 -31.71 -43.58 -8.81
C LEU A 400 -30.93 -42.75 -7.79
N THR A 401 -30.78 -43.25 -6.57
CA THR A 401 -30.01 -42.59 -5.50
C THR A 401 -28.53 -42.51 -5.85
N ASN A 402 -27.94 -43.61 -6.33
CA ASN A 402 -26.54 -43.66 -6.75
C ASN A 402 -26.30 -42.77 -7.98
N MET A 403 -27.25 -42.71 -8.91
CA MET A 403 -27.17 -41.80 -10.05
C MET A 403 -27.25 -40.33 -9.60
N GLY A 404 -28.15 -39.98 -8.68
CA GLY A 404 -28.23 -38.60 -8.17
C GLY A 404 -26.96 -38.17 -7.42
N LYS A 405 -26.36 -39.06 -6.61
CA LYS A 405 -25.04 -38.84 -5.99
C LYS A 405 -23.93 -38.64 -7.03
N LYS A 406 -23.98 -39.37 -8.15
CA LYS A 406 -23.05 -39.18 -9.26
C LYS A 406 -23.23 -37.81 -9.93
N VAL A 407 -24.47 -37.37 -10.17
CA VAL A 407 -24.77 -36.03 -10.73
C VAL A 407 -24.30 -34.93 -9.78
N LEU A 408 -24.54 -35.09 -8.47
CA LEU A 408 -24.06 -34.16 -7.43
C LEU A 408 -22.54 -33.97 -7.54
N LYS A 409 -21.78 -35.08 -7.61
CA LYS A 409 -20.32 -35.03 -7.76
C LYS A 409 -19.89 -34.34 -9.07
N GLN A 410 -20.56 -34.63 -10.19
CA GLN A 410 -20.27 -34.00 -11.47
C GLN A 410 -20.46 -32.47 -11.42
N TYR A 411 -21.54 -31.99 -10.79
CA TYR A 411 -21.73 -30.56 -10.59
C TYR A 411 -20.62 -29.94 -9.73
N LEU A 412 -20.28 -30.56 -8.59
CA LEU A 412 -19.23 -30.02 -7.71
C LEU A 412 -17.87 -29.92 -8.41
N GLU A 413 -17.54 -30.88 -9.26
CA GLU A 413 -16.34 -30.85 -10.11
C GLU A 413 -16.41 -29.72 -11.15
N ALA A 414 -17.55 -29.60 -11.84
CA ALA A 414 -17.77 -28.55 -12.84
C ALA A 414 -17.68 -27.14 -12.23
N LEU A 415 -18.37 -26.89 -11.10
CA LEU A 415 -18.35 -25.61 -10.39
C LEU A 415 -16.94 -25.25 -9.92
N ARG A 416 -16.18 -26.22 -9.39
CA ARG A 416 -14.78 -26.02 -9.00
C ARG A 416 -13.93 -25.62 -10.21
N ALA A 417 -14.09 -26.29 -11.35
CA ALA A 417 -13.33 -25.99 -12.56
C ALA A 417 -13.70 -24.62 -13.16
N MET A 418 -14.99 -24.27 -13.22
CA MET A 418 -15.47 -22.97 -13.70
C MET A 418 -15.01 -21.81 -12.81
N SER A 419 -15.17 -21.95 -11.49
CA SER A 419 -14.71 -20.94 -10.51
C SER A 419 -13.19 -20.74 -10.57
N ALA A 420 -12.41 -21.81 -10.72
CA ALA A 420 -10.96 -21.72 -10.89
C ALA A 420 -10.57 -21.02 -12.21
N ALA A 421 -11.28 -21.30 -13.31
CA ALA A 421 -11.05 -20.62 -14.59
C ALA A 421 -11.36 -19.12 -14.50
N LEU A 422 -12.52 -18.75 -13.93
CA LEU A 422 -12.92 -17.35 -13.71
C LEU A 422 -11.95 -16.61 -12.78
N SER A 423 -11.51 -17.26 -11.69
CA SER A 423 -10.51 -16.73 -10.78
C SER A 423 -9.17 -16.43 -11.46
N LYS A 424 -8.82 -17.19 -12.51
CA LYS A 424 -7.62 -16.96 -13.33
C LYS A 424 -7.82 -15.81 -14.32
N GLN A 425 -9.05 -15.59 -14.79
CA GLN A 425 -9.39 -14.55 -15.76
C GLN A 425 -9.50 -13.15 -15.15
N LEU A 426 -9.69 -13.03 -13.83
CA LEU A 426 -9.56 -11.75 -13.15
C LEU A 426 -8.18 -11.09 -13.31
N GLY A 427 -7.18 -11.78 -13.86
CA GLY A 427 -5.89 -11.22 -14.27
C GLY A 427 -5.82 -10.78 -15.75
N ARG A 428 -6.92 -10.45 -16.42
CA ARG A 428 -6.87 -9.93 -17.79
C ARG A 428 -6.44 -8.47 -17.81
N TYR A 429 -5.26 -8.26 -18.35
CA TYR A 429 -4.62 -6.97 -18.52
C TYR A 429 -5.13 -6.25 -19.77
N ASP A 430 -5.37 -4.95 -19.68
CA ASP A 430 -5.52 -4.10 -20.87
C ASP A 430 -4.13 -3.80 -21.45
N MET A 431 -3.69 -4.73 -22.28
CA MET A 431 -2.38 -4.70 -22.92
C MET A 431 -2.16 -3.43 -23.74
N TYR A 432 -3.20 -2.87 -24.35
CA TYR A 432 -3.02 -1.68 -25.19
C TYR A 432 -2.72 -0.44 -24.35
N SER A 433 -3.49 -0.20 -23.27
CA SER A 433 -3.19 0.89 -22.33
C SER A 433 -1.81 0.70 -21.66
N MET A 434 -1.46 -0.55 -21.29
CA MET A 434 -0.13 -0.85 -20.76
C MET A 434 0.99 -0.52 -21.75
N VAL A 435 0.86 -0.94 -23.01
CA VAL A 435 1.90 -0.68 -24.03
C VAL A 435 2.05 0.82 -24.30
N VAL A 436 0.95 1.57 -24.41
CA VAL A 436 1.02 3.04 -24.61
C VAL A 436 1.71 3.72 -23.42
N GLY A 437 1.33 3.38 -22.19
CA GLY A 437 1.97 3.91 -20.98
C GLY A 437 3.46 3.57 -20.90
N MET A 438 3.82 2.32 -21.19
CA MET A 438 5.22 1.85 -21.21
C MET A 438 6.06 2.59 -22.26
N VAL A 439 5.53 2.78 -23.48
CA VAL A 439 6.23 3.51 -24.54
C VAL A 439 6.52 4.94 -24.11
N LEU A 440 5.57 5.64 -23.47
CA LEU A 440 5.78 7.00 -22.96
C LEU A 440 6.88 7.05 -21.90
N VAL A 441 6.82 6.15 -20.90
CA VAL A 441 7.85 6.07 -19.84
C VAL A 441 9.24 5.82 -20.46
N PHE A 442 9.35 4.89 -21.40
CA PHE A 442 10.63 4.57 -22.03
C PHE A 442 11.17 5.71 -22.93
N GLN A 443 10.29 6.39 -23.68
CA GLN A 443 10.67 7.57 -24.47
C GLN A 443 11.22 8.69 -23.58
N LEU A 444 10.60 8.93 -22.43
CA LEU A 444 11.04 9.97 -21.48
C LEU A 444 12.36 9.60 -20.81
N LEU A 445 12.56 8.33 -20.44
CA LEU A 445 13.85 7.85 -19.94
C LEU A 445 14.97 8.05 -20.98
N LEU A 446 14.74 7.64 -22.23
CA LEU A 446 15.72 7.83 -23.30
C LEU A 446 16.02 9.32 -23.53
N LEU A 447 15.00 10.17 -23.42
CA LEU A 447 15.15 11.61 -23.57
C LEU A 447 16.01 12.19 -22.47
N LEU A 448 15.79 11.77 -21.21
CA LEU A 448 16.68 12.10 -20.10
C LEU A 448 18.10 11.63 -20.40
N LEU A 449 18.33 10.35 -20.71
CA LEU A 449 19.68 9.81 -20.97
C LEU A 449 20.44 10.55 -22.08
N LEU A 450 19.79 10.88 -23.20
CA LEU A 450 20.41 11.61 -24.31
C LEU A 450 20.73 13.08 -23.96
N ALA A 451 19.96 13.67 -23.04
CA ALA A 451 20.15 15.04 -22.56
C ALA A 451 21.27 15.15 -21.49
N MET A 452 21.73 14.04 -20.92
CA MET A 452 22.67 14.02 -19.78
C MET A 452 23.93 14.90 -19.99
N PRO A 453 24.63 14.84 -21.14
CA PRO A 453 25.84 15.66 -21.32
C PRO A 453 25.58 17.17 -21.31
N GLU A 454 24.42 17.60 -21.82
CA GLU A 454 24.02 19.00 -21.82
C GLU A 454 23.45 19.44 -20.46
N ALA A 455 22.66 18.57 -19.83
CA ALA A 455 22.04 18.83 -18.54
C ALA A 455 23.07 18.97 -17.41
N LEU A 456 24.13 18.15 -17.43
CA LEU A 456 25.24 18.19 -16.47
C LEU A 456 26.41 19.09 -16.91
N SER A 457 26.23 19.85 -17.98
CA SER A 457 27.23 20.84 -18.41
C SER A 457 27.31 22.04 -17.45
N SER A 458 28.38 22.83 -17.56
CA SER A 458 28.55 24.09 -16.83
C SER A 458 27.48 25.16 -17.14
N ALA A 459 26.77 25.00 -18.26
CA ALA A 459 25.66 25.86 -18.65
C ALA A 459 24.33 25.43 -18.02
N SER A 460 24.17 24.16 -17.63
CA SER A 460 22.93 23.61 -17.06
C SER A 460 21.69 23.80 -17.95
N LEU A 461 21.90 23.81 -19.26
CA LEU A 461 20.88 24.08 -20.28
C LEU A 461 20.84 22.94 -21.28
N VAL A 462 19.64 22.44 -21.56
CA VAL A 462 19.37 21.40 -22.56
C VAL A 462 18.79 22.08 -23.80
N ASP A 463 19.37 21.85 -24.98
CA ASP A 463 18.80 22.36 -26.24
C ASP A 463 17.93 21.31 -26.92
N LEU A 464 16.61 21.47 -26.77
CA LEU A 464 15.63 20.58 -27.36
C LEU A 464 15.25 21.04 -28.78
N PRO A 465 15.38 20.18 -29.82
CA PRO A 465 14.98 20.48 -31.20
C PRO A 465 13.45 20.46 -31.42
N VAL A 466 12.67 21.09 -30.53
CA VAL A 466 11.19 21.02 -30.52
C VAL A 466 10.57 21.56 -31.80
N SER A 467 10.96 22.77 -32.25
CA SER A 467 10.38 23.38 -33.46
C SER A 467 10.69 22.58 -34.71
N SER A 468 11.94 22.12 -34.86
CA SER A 468 12.35 21.25 -35.98
C SER A 468 11.66 19.89 -35.93
N ALA A 469 11.38 19.34 -34.75
CA ALA A 469 10.68 18.06 -34.62
C ALA A 469 9.19 18.18 -34.97
N LEU A 470 8.49 19.19 -34.41
CA LEU A 470 7.05 19.39 -34.62
C LEU A 470 6.70 19.84 -36.05
N LEU A 471 7.60 20.56 -36.73
CA LEU A 471 7.41 20.98 -38.12
C LEU A 471 7.90 19.93 -39.14
N SER A 472 8.42 18.79 -38.68
CA SER A 472 8.97 17.76 -39.57
C SER A 472 7.88 16.91 -40.22
N LEU A 473 8.09 16.50 -41.48
CA LEU A 473 7.20 15.55 -42.16
C LEU A 473 7.06 14.21 -41.39
N PRO A 474 8.12 13.61 -40.80
CA PRO A 474 8.01 12.42 -39.97
C PRO A 474 7.02 12.55 -38.81
N PHE A 475 6.91 13.73 -38.18
CA PHE A 475 5.96 13.94 -37.08
C PHE A 475 4.50 13.73 -37.53
N TYR A 476 4.09 14.36 -38.63
CA TYR A 476 2.73 14.22 -39.16
C TYR A 476 2.44 12.79 -39.64
N LEU A 477 3.41 12.15 -40.30
CA LEU A 477 3.28 10.75 -40.75
C LEU A 477 3.14 9.79 -39.57
N LEU A 478 3.88 10.01 -38.49
CA LEU A 478 3.82 9.18 -37.29
C LEU A 478 2.50 9.38 -36.53
N CYS A 479 2.00 10.62 -36.45
CA CYS A 479 0.66 10.90 -35.92
C CYS A 479 -0.44 10.16 -36.70
N LEU A 480 -0.36 10.17 -38.03
CA LEU A 480 -1.31 9.43 -38.88
C LEU A 480 -1.19 7.92 -38.68
N LEU A 481 0.04 7.39 -38.63
CA LEU A 481 0.31 5.97 -38.40
C LEU A 481 -0.19 5.49 -37.03
N LEU A 482 0.13 6.20 -35.96
CA LEU A 482 -0.32 5.83 -34.61
C LEU A 482 -1.84 5.97 -34.46
N SER A 483 -2.45 6.96 -35.11
CA SER A 483 -3.91 7.10 -35.15
C SER A 483 -4.56 5.95 -35.93
N SER A 484 -3.98 5.51 -37.05
CA SER A 484 -4.52 4.36 -37.79
C SER A 484 -4.35 3.04 -37.03
N VAL A 485 -3.22 2.86 -36.33
CA VAL A 485 -3.02 1.74 -35.40
C VAL A 485 -4.07 1.78 -34.27
N HIS A 486 -4.36 2.95 -33.71
CA HIS A 486 -5.41 3.10 -32.70
C HIS A 486 -6.78 2.68 -33.23
N VAL A 487 -7.18 3.17 -34.41
CA VAL A 487 -8.44 2.74 -35.05
C VAL A 487 -8.46 1.22 -35.24
N LEU A 488 -7.38 0.65 -35.77
CA LEU A 488 -7.28 -0.79 -36.03
C LEU A 488 -7.42 -1.60 -34.73
N VAL A 489 -6.70 -1.23 -33.67
CA VAL A 489 -6.78 -1.91 -32.37
C VAL A 489 -8.17 -1.77 -31.76
N CYS A 490 -8.75 -0.57 -31.76
CA CYS A 490 -10.06 -0.34 -31.14
C CYS A 490 -11.25 -0.93 -31.92
N THR A 491 -11.06 -1.23 -33.21
CA THR A 491 -12.05 -1.90 -34.07
C THR A 491 -11.88 -3.42 -34.12
N SER A 492 -10.67 -3.93 -33.88
CA SER A 492 -10.36 -5.37 -33.86
C SER A 492 -10.41 -6.01 -32.47
N ALA A 493 -10.27 -5.22 -31.40
CA ALA A 493 -10.28 -5.76 -30.05
C ALA A 493 -11.67 -6.28 -29.65
N GLU A 494 -11.81 -7.59 -29.48
CA GLU A 494 -12.99 -8.23 -28.88
C GLU A 494 -13.18 -7.87 -27.40
N SER A 495 -12.18 -7.27 -26.76
CA SER A 495 -12.16 -6.90 -25.34
C SER A 495 -12.12 -5.39 -25.13
N SER A 496 -12.65 -4.93 -24.00
CA SER A 496 -12.70 -3.52 -23.69
C SER A 496 -11.35 -2.95 -23.25
N CYS A 497 -10.77 -2.09 -24.09
CA CYS A 497 -9.59 -1.29 -23.75
C CYS A 497 -9.99 0.09 -23.19
N TYR A 498 -9.35 0.52 -22.11
CA TYR A 498 -9.54 1.85 -21.51
C TYR A 498 -9.09 2.97 -22.46
N PHE A 499 -7.93 2.84 -23.09
CA PHE A 499 -7.44 3.86 -24.03
C PHE A 499 -8.39 4.08 -25.22
N CYS A 500 -9.09 3.03 -25.67
CA CYS A 500 -10.14 3.13 -26.69
C CYS A 500 -11.43 3.81 -26.20
N SER A 501 -11.64 3.92 -24.88
CA SER A 501 -12.80 4.59 -24.30
C SER A 501 -12.60 6.09 -24.07
N LEU A 502 -11.36 6.59 -24.24
CA LEU A 502 -11.05 8.00 -24.09
C LEU A 502 -11.61 8.84 -25.24
N SER A 503 -11.82 10.13 -25.00
CA SER A 503 -12.20 11.05 -26.07
C SER A 503 -11.09 11.16 -27.11
N TRP A 504 -11.47 11.31 -28.38
CA TRP A 504 -10.51 11.45 -29.49
C TRP A 504 -9.51 12.60 -29.29
N GLY A 505 -9.89 13.67 -28.59
CA GLY A 505 -8.97 14.76 -28.24
C GLY A 505 -7.84 14.32 -27.30
N LEU A 506 -8.14 13.51 -26.28
CA LEU A 506 -7.14 12.97 -25.37
C LEU A 506 -6.24 11.94 -26.08
N VAL A 507 -6.83 11.06 -26.87
CA VAL A 507 -6.10 10.07 -27.68
C VAL A 507 -5.13 10.78 -28.62
N PHE A 508 -5.61 11.77 -29.39
CA PHE A 508 -4.76 12.54 -30.29
C PHE A 508 -3.67 13.30 -29.54
N GLY A 509 -3.95 13.84 -28.35
CA GLY A 509 -2.95 14.47 -27.49
C GLY A 509 -1.81 13.51 -27.12
N VAL A 510 -2.14 12.28 -26.72
CA VAL A 510 -1.14 11.24 -26.39
C VAL A 510 -0.35 10.79 -27.63
N VAL A 511 -1.04 10.58 -28.75
CA VAL A 511 -0.41 10.22 -30.04
C VAL A 511 0.55 11.32 -30.50
N ALA A 512 0.12 12.58 -30.47
CA ALA A 512 0.95 13.72 -30.85
C ALA A 512 2.15 13.87 -29.91
N LEU A 513 1.97 13.69 -28.60
CA LEU A 513 3.07 13.73 -27.63
C LEU A 513 4.09 12.63 -27.92
N SER A 514 3.65 11.38 -28.09
CA SER A 514 4.54 10.25 -28.40
C SER A 514 5.29 10.46 -29.72
N SER A 515 4.61 10.96 -30.75
CA SER A 515 5.24 11.28 -32.04
C SER A 515 6.29 12.39 -31.92
N ALA A 516 5.97 13.45 -31.18
CA ALA A 516 6.89 14.56 -30.92
C ALA A 516 8.14 14.08 -30.16
N LEU A 517 7.96 13.27 -29.11
CA LEU A 517 9.04 12.68 -28.33
C LEU A 517 9.96 11.83 -29.21
N LEU A 518 9.39 10.96 -30.07
CA LEU A 518 10.20 10.13 -30.97
C LEU A 518 11.01 10.97 -31.97
N CYS A 519 10.41 12.00 -32.57
CA CYS A 519 11.14 12.89 -33.48
C CYS A 519 12.26 13.67 -32.76
N ILE A 520 12.02 14.12 -31.53
CA ILE A 520 13.05 14.77 -30.69
C ILE A 520 14.19 13.79 -30.37
N LEU A 521 13.86 12.55 -29.99
CA LEU A 521 14.84 11.49 -29.70
C LEU A 521 15.73 11.21 -30.92
N VAL A 522 15.15 11.07 -32.11
CA VAL A 522 15.90 10.84 -33.35
C VAL A 522 16.81 12.03 -33.65
N ALA A 523 16.32 13.26 -33.54
CA ALA A 523 17.11 14.46 -33.78
C ALA A 523 18.27 14.61 -32.78
N MET A 524 18.04 14.31 -31.49
CA MET A 524 19.08 14.31 -30.47
C MET A 524 20.08 13.18 -30.66
N GLY A 525 19.62 11.97 -31.00
CA GLY A 525 20.47 10.82 -31.29
C GLY A 525 21.41 11.09 -32.48
N ALA A 526 20.89 11.69 -33.55
CA ALA A 526 21.69 12.10 -34.70
C ALA A 526 22.77 13.13 -34.33
N ARG A 527 22.45 14.12 -33.48
CA ARG A 527 23.45 15.08 -32.94
C ARG A 527 24.55 14.37 -32.14
N ARG A 528 24.21 13.33 -31.37
CA ARG A 528 25.15 12.60 -30.51
C ARG A 528 26.08 11.67 -31.29
N LEU A 529 25.58 10.98 -32.32
CA LEU A 529 26.39 10.16 -33.22
C LEU A 529 27.46 10.97 -33.97
N SER A 530 27.25 12.28 -34.12
CA SER A 530 28.19 13.20 -34.79
C SER A 530 29.31 13.74 -33.88
N LEU A 531 29.24 13.57 -32.55
CA LEU A 531 30.29 14.04 -31.62
C LEU A 531 31.06 12.86 -31.02
N GLY A 532 32.31 12.70 -31.45
CA GLY A 532 33.22 11.67 -30.96
C GLY A 532 33.99 12.07 -29.68
N SER A 533 34.09 11.06 -28.80
CA SER A 533 35.01 10.85 -27.66
C SER A 533 34.98 11.78 -26.44
N MET A 534 34.96 11.10 -25.28
CA MET A 534 35.02 11.59 -23.91
C MET A 534 36.45 11.93 -23.48
N SER A 535 36.65 13.07 -22.82
CA SER A 535 37.86 13.36 -22.06
C SER A 535 37.80 12.69 -20.67
N SER A 536 38.81 11.88 -20.36
CA SER A 536 39.04 11.30 -19.04
C SER A 536 39.93 12.21 -18.19
N GLY A 537 39.52 12.43 -16.94
CA GLY A 537 40.37 13.05 -15.93
C GLY A 537 39.61 13.31 -14.62
N ARG A 538 39.13 12.27 -13.94
CA ARG A 538 38.68 12.39 -12.54
C ARG A 538 38.79 11.06 -11.78
N ASN A 539 38.54 11.07 -10.49
CA ASN A 539 38.77 9.95 -9.57
C ASN A 539 37.71 8.83 -9.76
N TRP A 540 37.97 7.86 -10.64
CA TRP A 540 36.96 6.92 -11.18
C TRP A 540 36.30 5.96 -10.17
N THR A 541 36.91 5.70 -9.02
CA THR A 541 36.46 4.59 -8.16
C THR A 541 35.11 4.81 -7.50
N LEU A 542 34.82 6.04 -7.03
CA LEU A 542 33.53 6.34 -6.38
C LEU A 542 32.40 6.45 -7.41
N ASP A 543 32.67 7.05 -8.57
CA ASP A 543 31.70 7.19 -9.66
C ASP A 543 31.24 5.82 -10.18
N ILE A 544 32.19 4.89 -10.40
CA ILE A 544 31.88 3.52 -10.79
C ILE A 544 31.02 2.83 -9.72
N LEU A 545 31.36 2.98 -8.43
CA LEU A 545 30.58 2.38 -7.35
C LEU A 545 29.13 2.87 -7.33
N LEU A 546 28.92 4.19 -7.43
CA LEU A 546 27.59 4.80 -7.40
C LEU A 546 26.75 4.40 -8.63
N LEU A 547 27.36 4.33 -9.81
CA LEU A 547 26.70 3.90 -11.04
C LEU A 547 26.37 2.41 -11.01
N VAL A 548 27.35 1.55 -10.71
CA VAL A 548 27.17 0.09 -10.64
C VAL A 548 26.19 -0.28 -9.53
N GLY A 549 26.24 0.38 -8.38
CA GLY A 549 25.31 0.13 -7.29
C GLY A 549 23.87 0.49 -7.65
N THR A 550 23.66 1.63 -8.33
CA THR A 550 22.33 2.05 -8.79
C THR A 550 21.78 1.11 -9.88
N ALA A 551 22.63 0.71 -10.82
CA ALA A 551 22.27 -0.28 -11.84
C ALA A 551 21.99 -1.67 -11.21
N GLY A 552 22.79 -2.06 -10.22
CA GLY A 552 22.64 -3.30 -9.47
C GLY A 552 21.32 -3.37 -8.70
N HIS A 553 20.90 -2.28 -8.07
CA HIS A 553 19.55 -2.18 -7.48
C HIS A 553 18.46 -2.38 -8.54
N THR A 554 18.57 -1.69 -9.68
CA THR A 554 17.57 -1.83 -10.76
C THR A 554 17.47 -3.29 -11.26
N LEU A 555 18.61 -3.97 -11.41
CA LEU A 555 18.66 -5.39 -11.79
C LEU A 555 18.09 -6.32 -10.70
N SER A 556 18.28 -5.98 -9.42
CA SER A 556 17.76 -6.78 -8.30
C SER A 556 16.24 -6.88 -8.32
N LEU A 557 15.54 -5.86 -8.86
CA LEU A 557 14.08 -5.86 -8.98
C LEU A 557 13.54 -6.98 -9.89
N ALA A 558 14.40 -7.68 -10.64
CA ALA A 558 13.99 -8.77 -11.52
C ALA A 558 13.67 -10.11 -10.81
N ALA A 559 14.00 -10.24 -9.53
CA ALA A 559 13.65 -11.44 -8.75
C ALA A 559 12.67 -11.09 -7.62
N SER A 560 11.66 -11.93 -7.40
CA SER A 560 10.66 -11.71 -6.35
C SER A 560 11.29 -11.65 -4.96
N SER A 561 12.28 -12.49 -4.66
CA SER A 561 12.97 -12.51 -3.36
C SER A 561 13.74 -11.21 -3.08
N PHE A 562 14.38 -10.62 -4.10
CA PHE A 562 15.04 -9.33 -3.97
C PHE A 562 14.07 -8.16 -3.87
N VAL A 563 12.85 -8.29 -4.41
CA VAL A 563 11.78 -7.30 -4.19
C VAL A 563 11.23 -7.41 -2.76
N GLU A 564 11.00 -8.62 -2.24
CA GLU A 564 10.58 -8.82 -0.85
C GLU A 564 11.63 -8.31 0.15
N GLU A 565 12.90 -8.60 -0.11
CA GLU A 565 14.04 -8.30 0.77
C GLU A 565 14.88 -7.10 0.26
N GLU A 566 14.25 -6.15 -0.44
CA GLU A 566 14.95 -5.02 -1.08
C GLU A 566 15.77 -4.17 -0.09
N HIS A 567 15.31 -4.10 1.15
CA HIS A 567 16.05 -3.46 2.23
C HIS A 567 17.48 -4.00 2.36
N GLN A 568 17.72 -5.30 2.14
CA GLN A 568 19.06 -5.88 2.19
C GLN A 568 19.97 -5.33 1.09
N VAL A 569 19.42 -5.05 -0.10
CA VAL A 569 20.15 -4.42 -1.20
C VAL A 569 20.59 -3.02 -0.79
N TRP A 570 19.67 -2.21 -0.25
CA TRP A 570 20.00 -0.86 0.20
C TRP A 570 21.00 -0.86 1.36
N TYR A 571 20.85 -1.78 2.32
CA TYR A 571 21.80 -1.91 3.42
C TYR A 571 23.20 -2.32 2.94
N PHE A 572 23.29 -3.23 1.97
CA PHE A 572 24.57 -3.60 1.35
C PHE A 572 25.21 -2.42 0.63
N LEU A 573 24.44 -1.69 -0.19
CA LEU A 573 24.91 -0.52 -0.92
C LEU A 573 25.38 0.59 0.02
N LEU A 574 24.62 0.85 1.10
CA LEU A 574 24.96 1.89 2.06
C LEU A 574 26.23 1.56 2.86
N ASN A 575 26.39 0.30 3.30
CA ASN A 575 27.60 -0.12 4.00
C ASN A 575 28.82 0.00 3.09
N THR A 576 28.68 -0.42 1.83
CA THR A 576 29.74 -0.31 0.82
C THR A 576 30.10 1.15 0.56
N LEU A 577 29.10 2.04 0.48
CA LEU A 577 29.31 3.48 0.35
C LEU A 577 30.08 4.06 1.53
N CYS A 578 29.72 3.72 2.77
CA CYS A 578 30.41 4.23 3.96
C CYS A 578 31.88 3.79 4.00
N LEU A 579 32.18 2.54 3.60
CA LEU A 579 33.55 2.03 3.49
C LEU A 579 34.33 2.74 2.37
N ALA A 580 33.70 3.01 1.23
CA ALA A 580 34.32 3.73 0.12
C ALA A 580 34.62 5.19 0.49
N VAL A 581 33.69 5.87 1.17
CA VAL A 581 33.89 7.23 1.69
C VAL A 581 34.99 7.24 2.76
N PHE A 582 35.01 6.26 3.67
CA PHE A 582 36.09 6.11 4.64
C PHE A 582 37.46 5.96 3.97
N GLN A 583 37.53 5.17 2.89
CA GLN A 583 38.75 5.03 2.11
C GLN A 583 39.14 6.34 1.41
N ASP A 584 38.18 7.10 0.85
CA ASP A 584 38.46 8.39 0.21
C ASP A 584 38.93 9.45 1.21
N VAL A 585 38.32 9.50 2.40
CA VAL A 585 38.79 10.32 3.53
C VAL A 585 40.22 9.95 3.89
N CYS A 586 40.51 8.65 4.07
CA CYS A 586 41.87 8.19 4.36
C CYS A 586 42.86 8.62 3.27
N ARG A 587 42.50 8.44 2.00
CA ARG A 587 43.36 8.78 0.86
C ARG A 587 43.66 10.28 0.81
N LYS A 588 42.67 11.14 0.98
CA LYS A 588 42.86 12.60 0.89
C LYS A 588 43.66 13.13 2.08
N TYR A 589 43.26 12.79 3.31
CA TYR A 589 43.90 13.34 4.51
C TYR A 589 45.28 12.75 4.82
N PHE A 590 45.55 11.46 4.54
CA PHE A 590 46.86 10.85 4.83
C PHE A 590 47.87 10.93 3.69
N ARG A 591 47.44 11.18 2.44
CA ARG A 591 48.37 11.39 1.30
C ARG A 591 48.98 12.79 1.31
N GLU A 592 48.24 13.80 1.76
CA GLU A 592 48.77 15.17 1.99
C GLU A 592 49.93 15.18 3.01
N ARG A 593 49.91 14.26 3.99
CA ARG A 593 51.01 14.11 4.97
C ARG A 593 52.32 13.65 4.34
N ARG A 594 52.28 12.87 3.24
CA ARG A 594 53.49 12.44 2.50
C ARG A 594 54.00 13.52 1.55
N ALA A 595 53.11 14.33 0.96
CA ALA A 595 53.51 15.42 0.08
C ALA A 595 54.14 16.59 0.86
N ASN A 596 53.57 16.96 2.02
CA ASN A 596 54.13 18.03 2.85
C ASN A 596 55.39 17.59 3.63
N ALA A 597 55.52 16.31 4.00
CA ALA A 597 56.75 15.79 4.61
C ALA A 597 57.92 15.67 3.61
N GLY A 598 57.63 15.46 2.32
CA GLY A 598 58.64 15.40 1.26
C GLY A 598 59.18 16.77 0.82
N GLN A 599 58.49 17.87 1.16
CA GLN A 599 58.88 19.23 0.79
C GLN A 599 59.73 19.93 1.86
N VAL A 600 59.84 19.33 3.06
CA VAL A 600 60.71 19.81 4.16
C VAL A 600 62.08 19.10 4.15
N GLY A 601 62.26 18.05 3.34
CA GLY A 601 63.50 17.29 3.25
C GLY A 601 64.49 17.71 2.17
N SER A 602 64.41 18.94 1.63
CA SER A 602 65.29 19.39 0.53
C SER A 602 65.86 20.80 0.69
N LEU A 603 66.12 21.24 1.93
CA LEU A 603 66.88 22.45 2.25
C LEU A 603 67.74 22.20 3.51
N GLU A 604 68.88 21.54 3.32
CA GLU A 604 70.13 21.76 4.09
C GLU A 604 70.92 22.79 3.23
N ASP A 605 71.50 23.90 3.70
CA ASP A 605 72.29 24.16 4.91
C ASP A 605 72.40 25.69 5.23
N GLU A 606 72.95 25.96 6.43
CA GLU A 606 73.67 27.15 6.94
C GLU A 606 72.95 28.12 7.92
N ASP A 607 73.21 27.85 9.21
CA ASP A 607 73.59 28.75 10.34
C ASP A 607 72.93 30.13 10.55
N GLN A 608 72.26 30.29 11.71
CA GLN A 608 72.76 31.11 12.84
C GLN A 608 71.77 31.12 14.03
N ASP A 609 72.35 31.05 15.23
CA ASP A 609 71.73 31.19 16.56
C ASP A 609 70.96 32.52 16.74
N GLU A 610 69.74 32.46 17.32
CA GLU A 610 69.33 33.40 18.36
C GLU A 610 68.10 32.92 19.17
N MET A 611 68.12 33.25 20.46
CA MET A 611 67.30 32.72 21.55
C MET A 611 65.97 33.49 21.73
N ALA A 612 64.93 32.75 22.15
CA ALA A 612 63.69 33.17 22.84
C ALA A 612 62.44 33.62 22.04
N SER A 613 61.42 32.75 21.97
CA SER A 613 60.21 32.82 22.84
C SER A 613 59.19 31.70 22.51
N PRO A 614 58.63 30.98 23.50
CA PRO A 614 57.61 29.97 23.27
C PRO A 614 56.21 30.57 23.48
N LEU A 615 55.64 31.23 22.46
CA LEU A 615 54.25 31.71 22.55
C LEU A 615 53.51 31.83 21.21
N ALA A 616 53.78 30.90 20.28
CA ALA A 616 53.10 30.82 18.99
C ALA A 616 52.44 29.45 18.72
N ASP A 617 51.97 28.76 19.77
CA ASP A 617 51.25 27.47 19.67
C ASP A 617 49.72 27.62 19.77
N LEU A 618 49.16 28.61 19.06
CA LEU A 618 47.71 28.88 19.02
C LEU A 618 47.14 28.71 17.60
N GLY A 619 47.42 27.58 16.97
CA GLY A 619 46.82 27.23 15.67
C GLY A 619 46.78 25.75 15.30
N VAL A 620 47.41 24.86 16.07
CA VAL A 620 47.61 23.44 15.67
C VAL A 620 46.53 22.49 16.23
N THR A 621 45.76 22.88 17.24
CA THR A 621 44.78 22.00 17.90
C THR A 621 43.45 21.83 17.14
N ASP A 622 42.96 22.88 16.45
CA ASP A 622 41.64 22.86 15.79
C ASP A 622 41.65 22.03 14.48
N MET A 623 42.75 22.08 13.74
CA MET A 623 42.93 21.29 12.51
C MET A 623 43.05 19.78 12.74
N GLY A 624 43.52 19.35 13.91
CA GLY A 624 43.63 17.93 14.28
C GLY A 624 42.26 17.32 14.59
N SER A 625 41.44 18.02 15.37
CA SER A 625 40.12 17.55 15.82
C SER A 625 39.15 17.35 14.65
N GLU A 626 39.08 18.29 13.71
CA GLU A 626 38.19 18.16 12.54
C GLU A 626 38.56 16.97 11.63
N ARG A 627 39.85 16.65 11.48
CA ARG A 627 40.33 15.52 10.69
C ARG A 627 39.93 14.19 11.33
N TRP A 628 40.02 14.09 12.65
CA TRP A 628 39.54 12.92 13.39
C TRP A 628 38.02 12.76 13.25
N LEU A 629 37.26 13.85 13.32
CA LEU A 629 35.81 13.83 13.12
C LEU A 629 35.43 13.38 11.70
N ALA A 630 36.15 13.82 10.67
CA ALA A 630 35.96 13.35 9.29
C ALA A 630 36.27 11.85 9.13
N LEU A 631 37.28 11.34 9.83
CA LEU A 631 37.65 9.92 9.81
C LEU A 631 36.64 9.03 10.56
N VAL A 632 36.13 9.51 11.69
CA VAL A 632 35.18 8.77 12.53
C VAL A 632 33.77 8.79 11.95
N THR A 633 33.38 9.83 11.22
CA THR A 633 32.00 10.01 10.71
C THR A 633 31.48 8.80 9.90
N PRO A 634 32.21 8.24 8.91
CA PRO A 634 31.73 7.07 8.17
C PRO A 634 31.62 5.80 9.04
N LEU A 635 32.55 5.62 9.99
CA LEU A 635 32.53 4.48 10.93
C LEU A 635 31.37 4.58 11.91
N PHE A 636 31.13 5.77 12.45
CA PHE A 636 29.97 6.06 13.29
C PHE A 636 28.67 5.82 12.52
N THR A 637 28.61 6.26 11.27
CA THR A 637 27.44 6.04 10.39
C THR A 637 27.17 4.54 10.19
N LEU A 638 28.21 3.71 10.00
CA LEU A 638 28.07 2.25 9.93
C LEU A 638 27.51 1.64 11.22
N VAL A 639 27.99 2.09 12.38
CA VAL A 639 27.48 1.64 13.68
C VAL A 639 26.02 2.04 13.84
N CYS A 640 25.66 3.28 13.52
CA CYS A 640 24.28 3.75 13.52
C CYS A 640 23.40 2.92 12.59
N CYS A 641 23.83 2.68 11.35
CA CYS A 641 23.08 1.85 10.40
C CYS A 641 22.86 0.44 10.96
N ARG A 642 23.88 -0.16 11.59
CA ARG A 642 23.75 -1.48 12.22
C ARG A 642 22.72 -1.50 13.34
N LEU A 643 22.70 -0.47 14.20
CA LEU A 643 21.71 -0.34 15.27
C LEU A 643 20.29 -0.12 14.72
N LEU A 644 20.15 0.70 13.68
CA LEU A 644 18.86 0.97 13.04
C LEU A 644 18.27 -0.28 12.38
N ARG A 645 19.09 -1.17 11.81
CA ARG A 645 18.64 -2.46 11.25
C ARG A 645 18.01 -3.38 12.29
N SER A 646 18.50 -3.35 13.53
CA SER A 646 17.92 -4.13 14.64
C SER A 646 16.74 -3.43 15.31
N PHE A 647 16.48 -2.18 14.95
CA PHE A 647 15.48 -1.36 15.62
C PHE A 647 14.07 -1.75 15.15
N ASN A 648 13.87 -1.76 13.83
CA ASN A 648 12.66 -2.23 13.18
C ASN A 648 13.04 -3.30 12.15
N GLN A 649 12.42 -4.47 12.26
CA GLN A 649 12.57 -5.52 11.26
C GLN A 649 11.81 -5.15 9.97
N THR A 650 12.38 -5.56 8.84
CA THR A 650 11.86 -5.28 7.50
C THR A 650 11.89 -6.54 6.66
N GLY A 651 11.02 -6.63 5.66
CA GLY A 651 10.90 -7.81 4.79
C GLY A 651 9.96 -8.87 5.37
N VAL A 652 10.04 -10.08 4.82
CA VAL A 652 9.10 -11.17 5.13
C VAL A 652 9.77 -12.25 5.98
N GLN A 653 11.04 -12.57 5.72
CA GLN A 653 11.69 -13.77 6.26
C GLN A 653 11.79 -13.79 7.79
N TRP A 654 11.84 -12.63 8.42
CA TRP A 654 12.02 -12.50 9.87
C TRP A 654 10.89 -11.77 10.59
N ALA A 655 9.89 -11.24 9.86
CA ALA A 655 8.85 -10.37 10.41
C ALA A 655 8.02 -10.95 11.59
N HIS A 656 8.10 -12.27 11.81
CA HIS A 656 7.46 -12.96 12.93
C HIS A 656 8.23 -12.86 14.26
N LEU A 657 9.49 -12.42 14.23
CA LEU A 657 10.33 -12.31 15.43
C LEU A 657 10.19 -10.90 16.04
N PRO A 658 10.12 -10.77 17.37
CA PRO A 658 10.07 -9.47 18.02
C PRO A 658 11.38 -8.70 17.81
N ASP A 659 11.26 -7.41 17.49
CA ASP A 659 12.38 -6.47 17.38
C ASP A 659 12.42 -5.46 18.55
N LEU A 660 13.37 -4.53 18.52
CA LEU A 660 13.50 -3.54 19.59
C LEU A 660 12.30 -2.57 19.62
N GLY A 661 11.72 -2.25 18.47
CA GLY A 661 10.51 -1.44 18.37
C GLY A 661 9.31 -2.11 19.03
N HIS A 662 9.10 -3.41 18.76
CA HIS A 662 8.09 -4.26 19.38
C HIS A 662 8.30 -4.36 20.89
N TRP A 663 9.55 -4.59 21.31
CA TRP A 663 9.92 -4.61 22.73
C TRP A 663 9.60 -3.28 23.42
N LEU A 664 9.93 -2.13 22.79
CA LEU A 664 9.64 -0.80 23.32
C LEU A 664 8.15 -0.48 23.42
N ASN A 665 7.32 -1.02 22.52
CA ASN A 665 5.87 -0.82 22.55
C ASN A 665 5.14 -1.71 23.57
N SER A 666 5.83 -2.71 24.16
CA SER A 666 5.25 -3.55 25.21
C SER A 666 4.85 -2.70 26.42
N SER A 667 3.69 -3.02 27.01
CA SER A 667 3.17 -2.33 28.19
C SER A 667 4.14 -2.35 29.39
N GLU A 668 4.97 -3.38 29.49
CA GLU A 668 5.99 -3.53 30.54
C GLU A 668 7.14 -2.52 30.43
N HIS A 669 7.38 -1.99 29.22
CA HIS A 669 8.53 -1.13 28.91
C HIS A 669 8.16 0.32 28.63
N LYS A 670 6.93 0.73 28.98
CA LYS A 670 6.40 2.08 28.78
C LYS A 670 7.28 3.19 29.39
N VAL A 671 7.92 2.91 30.54
CA VAL A 671 8.87 3.84 31.19
C VAL A 671 10.08 4.10 30.28
N VAL A 672 10.66 3.04 29.72
CA VAL A 672 11.82 3.11 28.82
C VAL A 672 11.45 3.88 27.57
N LEU A 673 10.30 3.58 26.96
CA LEU A 673 9.79 4.30 25.79
C LEU A 673 9.62 5.80 26.07
N SER A 674 9.16 6.17 27.27
CA SER A 674 8.98 7.58 27.68
C SER A 674 10.31 8.33 27.79
N VAL A 675 11.33 7.69 28.38
CA VAL A 675 12.69 8.24 28.49
C VAL A 675 13.33 8.41 27.11
N VAL A 676 13.27 7.36 26.28
CA VAL A 676 13.82 7.36 24.92
C VAL A 676 13.15 8.42 24.04
N THR A 677 11.82 8.55 24.13
CA THR A 677 11.06 9.59 23.42
C THR A 677 11.51 10.99 23.84
N THR A 678 11.65 11.23 25.15
CA THR A 678 12.08 12.54 25.68
C THR A 678 13.48 12.91 25.19
N MET A 679 14.43 11.97 25.29
CA MET A 679 15.81 12.17 24.81
C MET A 679 15.84 12.44 23.31
N SER A 680 15.02 11.73 22.53
CA SER A 680 14.94 11.92 21.07
C SER A 680 14.42 13.31 20.70
N LEU A 681 13.34 13.78 21.34
CA LEU A 681 12.77 15.11 21.08
C LEU A 681 13.73 16.24 21.45
N ILE A 682 14.45 16.11 22.57
CA ILE A 682 15.49 17.06 22.98
C ILE A 682 16.62 17.10 21.95
N LEU A 683 17.09 15.94 21.49
CA LEU A 683 18.17 15.88 20.52
C LEU A 683 17.75 16.41 19.14
N ILE A 684 16.51 16.14 18.70
CA ILE A 684 15.92 16.72 17.49
C ILE A 684 15.95 18.26 17.56
N TYR A 685 15.56 18.84 18.70
CA TYR A 685 15.63 20.30 18.89
C TYR A 685 17.05 20.83 18.67
N PHE A 686 18.06 20.24 19.31
CA PHE A 686 19.45 20.69 19.20
C PHE A 686 20.04 20.55 17.78
N LEU A 687 19.65 19.52 17.05
CA LEU A 687 20.12 19.28 15.68
C LEU A 687 19.52 20.30 14.68
N VAL A 688 18.24 20.64 14.83
CA VAL A 688 17.51 21.46 13.84
C VAL A 688 17.59 22.96 14.13
N GLN A 689 17.62 23.37 15.41
CA GLN A 689 17.45 24.79 15.78
C GLN A 689 18.52 25.75 15.26
N ARG A 690 19.74 25.26 14.97
CA ARG A 690 20.94 26.11 14.76
C ARG A 690 20.82 27.09 13.59
N ARG A 691 20.01 26.75 12.57
CA ARG A 691 19.82 27.55 11.35
C ARG A 691 18.48 28.30 11.29
N CYS A 692 17.64 28.15 12.33
CA CYS A 692 16.31 28.72 12.40
C CYS A 692 16.32 30.14 13.00
N SER A 693 15.28 30.93 12.71
CA SER A 693 15.04 32.20 13.40
C SER A 693 14.75 32.01 14.88
N TRP A 694 14.93 33.08 15.68
CA TRP A 694 14.54 33.06 17.10
C TRP A 694 13.06 32.68 17.32
N VAL A 695 12.16 33.17 16.46
CA VAL A 695 10.74 32.83 16.52
C VAL A 695 10.52 31.35 16.22
N SER A 696 11.12 30.84 15.15
CA SER A 696 11.02 29.44 14.75
C SER A 696 11.68 28.49 15.78
N LYS A 697 12.71 28.93 16.50
CA LYS A 697 13.31 28.16 17.62
C LYS A 697 12.32 27.97 18.77
N ILE A 698 11.62 29.02 19.16
CA ILE A 698 10.60 28.96 20.23
C ILE A 698 9.43 28.10 19.75
N ALA A 699 8.95 28.33 18.52
CA ALA A 699 7.88 27.54 17.92
C ALA A 699 8.24 26.04 17.83
N LEU A 700 9.47 25.71 17.45
CA LEU A 700 9.95 24.33 17.39
C LEU A 700 10.01 23.69 18.78
N ALA A 701 10.48 24.41 19.80
CA ALA A 701 10.51 23.90 21.17
C ALA A 701 9.09 23.60 21.71
N LEU A 702 8.16 24.54 21.52
CA LEU A 702 6.76 24.37 21.91
C LEU A 702 6.06 23.27 21.11
N GLY A 703 6.34 23.17 19.81
CA GLY A 703 5.85 22.11 18.95
C GLY A 703 6.30 20.72 19.39
N LEU A 704 7.59 20.54 19.70
CA LEU A 704 8.13 19.26 20.18
C LEU A 704 7.57 18.89 21.58
N LEU A 705 7.34 19.87 22.45
CA LEU A 705 6.64 19.66 23.70
C LEU A 705 5.17 19.21 23.46
N GLY A 706 4.51 19.79 22.46
CA GLY A 706 3.19 19.36 22.00
C GLY A 706 3.20 17.93 21.47
N VAL A 707 4.23 17.51 20.75
CA VAL A 707 4.39 16.11 20.30
C VAL A 707 4.46 15.16 21.49
N PHE A 708 5.26 15.47 22.51
CA PHE A 708 5.29 14.66 23.75
C PHE A 708 3.91 14.61 24.42
N SER A 709 3.24 15.75 24.51
CA SER A 709 1.90 15.87 25.12
C SER A 709 0.86 15.03 24.38
N TYR A 710 0.89 15.03 23.04
CA TYR A 710 0.06 14.17 22.20
C TYR A 710 0.31 12.68 22.49
N ARG A 711 1.59 12.25 22.53
CA ARG A 711 1.94 10.85 22.84
C ARG A 711 1.52 10.43 24.24
N ALA A 712 1.51 11.35 25.20
CA ALA A 712 1.01 11.08 26.53
C ALA A 712 -0.53 11.01 26.57
N ALA A 713 -1.22 11.89 25.84
CA ALA A 713 -2.69 11.94 25.77
C ALA A 713 -3.30 10.67 25.16
N VAL A 714 -2.68 10.14 24.11
CA VAL A 714 -3.06 8.86 23.47
C VAL A 714 -2.64 7.65 24.31
N GLY A 715 -1.77 7.84 25.31
CA GLY A 715 -1.36 6.80 26.25
C GLY A 715 -0.14 6.00 25.84
N ASN A 716 0.65 6.43 24.85
CA ASN A 716 1.87 5.75 24.43
C ASN A 716 3.03 5.96 25.43
N VAL A 717 3.15 7.17 25.97
CA VAL A 717 4.17 7.52 26.97
C VAL A 717 3.53 7.94 28.30
N MET A 718 4.29 7.88 29.38
CA MET A 718 3.80 8.32 30.70
C MET A 718 3.98 9.82 30.88
N PHE A 719 2.99 10.45 31.52
CA PHE A 719 3.13 11.83 31.97
C PHE A 719 4.06 11.87 33.19
N PRO A 720 5.07 12.76 33.27
CA PRO A 720 6.03 12.78 34.37
C PRO A 720 5.41 13.05 35.76
N TRP A 721 4.18 13.58 35.79
CA TRP A 721 3.56 14.15 37.00
C TRP A 721 2.20 13.53 37.37
N GLN A 722 1.81 12.37 36.79
CA GLN A 722 0.51 11.75 37.08
C GLN A 722 0.65 10.29 37.51
N HIS A 723 0.02 9.94 38.63
CA HIS A 723 -0.20 8.59 39.11
C HIS A 723 -1.71 8.38 39.22
N GLY A 724 -2.32 7.69 38.25
CA GLY A 724 -3.74 7.29 38.31
C GLY A 724 -4.66 7.87 37.22
N SER A 725 -5.40 6.95 36.60
CA SER A 725 -6.50 7.05 35.63
C SER A 725 -7.05 8.44 35.29
N ARG A 726 -6.53 9.07 34.23
CA ARG A 726 -7.36 9.91 33.36
C ARG A 726 -7.83 9.04 32.18
N ASN A 727 -9.07 9.20 31.75
CA ASN A 727 -9.57 8.58 30.52
C ASN A 727 -8.64 8.97 29.37
N LEU A 728 -8.18 7.97 28.61
CA LEU A 728 -7.38 8.19 27.40
C LEU A 728 -8.15 9.15 26.49
N SER A 729 -7.46 10.18 26.00
CA SER A 729 -8.04 11.15 25.06
C SER A 729 -7.68 10.74 23.64
N LYS A 730 -8.50 11.12 22.67
CA LYS A 730 -8.20 10.96 21.23
C LYS A 730 -6.97 11.77 20.79
N GLY A 731 -6.42 12.65 21.65
CA GLY A 731 -5.21 13.43 21.38
C GLY A 731 -5.39 14.53 20.33
N THR A 732 -6.63 14.81 19.92
CA THR A 732 -6.95 15.71 18.81
C THR A 732 -6.51 17.15 19.08
N VAL A 733 -6.73 17.64 20.30
CA VAL A 733 -6.39 19.02 20.68
C VAL A 733 -4.87 19.22 20.72
N GLU A 734 -4.16 18.25 21.29
CA GLU A 734 -2.70 18.24 21.37
C GLU A 734 -2.07 18.18 19.98
N ALA A 735 -2.60 17.34 19.08
CA ALA A 735 -2.14 17.29 17.69
C ALA A 735 -2.42 18.61 16.94
N ARG A 736 -3.62 19.19 17.09
CA ARG A 736 -3.96 20.52 16.51
C ARG A 736 -3.04 21.63 17.02
N PHE A 737 -2.68 21.59 18.29
CA PHE A 737 -1.70 22.51 18.88
C PHE A 737 -0.34 22.42 18.17
N VAL A 738 0.14 21.22 17.87
CA VAL A 738 1.40 21.04 17.10
C VAL A 738 1.25 21.57 15.67
N TYR A 739 0.13 21.31 14.99
CA TYR A 739 -0.11 21.82 13.63
C TYR A 739 -0.02 23.34 13.51
N VAL A 740 -0.46 24.08 14.53
CA VAL A 740 -0.32 25.56 14.55
C VAL A 740 1.14 25.98 14.45
N PHE A 741 2.06 25.32 15.17
CA PHE A 741 3.49 25.62 15.09
C PHE A 741 4.11 25.15 13.78
N VAL A 742 3.70 23.99 13.25
CA VAL A 742 4.13 23.53 11.92
C VAL A 742 3.78 24.57 10.86
N LEU A 743 2.52 25.00 10.79
CA LEU A 743 2.05 26.01 9.83
C LEU A 743 2.76 27.36 10.05
N GLY A 744 2.97 27.75 11.30
CA GLY A 744 3.73 28.97 11.63
C GLY A 744 5.16 28.96 11.10
N ILE A 745 5.90 27.86 11.31
CA ILE A 745 7.28 27.70 10.82
C ILE A 745 7.34 27.62 9.29
N LEU A 746 6.42 26.88 8.67
CA LEU A 746 6.33 26.81 7.20
C LEU A 746 6.03 28.19 6.61
N PHE A 747 5.11 28.95 7.23
CA PHE A 747 4.79 30.31 6.80
C PHE A 747 5.99 31.25 6.91
N THR A 748 6.75 31.23 8.01
CA THR A 748 7.95 32.08 8.14
C THR A 748 8.99 31.72 7.09
N GLY A 749 9.21 30.43 6.83
CA GLY A 749 10.15 29.95 5.82
C GLY A 749 9.74 30.33 4.40
N SER A 750 8.48 30.11 4.03
CA SER A 750 7.93 30.50 2.72
C SER A 750 7.99 32.02 2.52
N LYS A 751 7.69 32.81 3.56
CA LYS A 751 7.80 34.27 3.52
C LYS A 751 9.24 34.72 3.26
N ASP A 752 10.21 34.17 3.98
CA ASP A 752 11.62 34.52 3.81
C ASP A 752 12.13 34.11 2.43
N LEU A 753 11.67 32.96 1.92
CA LEU A 753 12.00 32.48 0.59
C LEU A 753 11.44 33.38 -0.52
N LEU A 754 10.15 33.74 -0.45
CA LEU A 754 9.53 34.68 -1.40
C LEU A 754 10.22 36.04 -1.36
N ARG A 755 10.54 36.55 -0.17
CA ARG A 755 11.28 37.82 -0.03
C ARG A 755 12.67 37.76 -0.66
N SER A 756 13.36 36.62 -0.54
CA SER A 756 14.67 36.40 -1.17
C SER A 756 14.62 36.32 -2.70
N GLN A 757 13.44 36.03 -3.27
CA GLN A 757 13.24 35.97 -4.72
C GLN A 757 12.74 37.29 -5.31
N VAL A 758 11.93 38.06 -4.56
CA VAL A 758 11.23 39.26 -5.09
C VAL A 758 11.94 40.57 -4.75
N ILE A 759 12.48 40.72 -3.53
CA ILE A 759 12.86 42.03 -2.98
C ILE A 759 14.38 42.21 -2.93
N THR A 760 15.12 41.16 -2.55
CA THR A 760 16.58 41.17 -2.43
C THR A 760 17.13 39.79 -2.76
N THR A 761 18.07 39.68 -3.70
CA THR A 761 18.83 38.45 -3.97
C THR A 761 19.82 38.17 -2.83
N ASP A 762 19.30 37.91 -1.63
CA ASP A 762 20.07 37.59 -0.43
C ASP A 762 20.14 36.06 -0.24
N ALA A 763 21.33 35.50 -0.50
CA ALA A 763 21.60 34.08 -0.34
C ALA A 763 21.43 33.59 1.13
N ARG A 764 21.66 34.46 2.12
CA ARG A 764 21.47 34.10 3.55
C ARG A 764 20.00 33.98 3.89
N LEU A 765 19.17 34.91 3.39
CA LEU A 765 17.73 34.86 3.58
C LEU A 765 17.11 33.64 2.90
N LYS A 766 17.54 33.31 1.67
CA LYS A 766 17.14 32.09 0.96
C LYS A 766 17.50 30.83 1.74
N SER A 767 18.74 30.73 2.21
CA SER A 767 19.21 29.57 2.99
C SER A 767 18.42 29.42 4.29
N ARG A 768 18.15 30.53 5.00
CA ARG A 768 17.32 30.51 6.21
C ARG A 768 15.89 30.08 5.93
N GLY A 769 15.24 30.61 4.89
CA GLY A 769 13.89 30.22 4.50
C GLY A 769 13.77 28.72 4.19
N LEU A 770 14.76 28.17 3.48
CA LEU A 770 14.84 26.72 3.21
C LEU A 770 14.98 25.89 4.49
N TRP A 771 15.85 26.31 5.41
CA TRP A 771 16.02 25.64 6.70
C TRP A 771 14.77 25.72 7.59
N GLU A 772 14.03 26.83 7.54
CA GLU A 772 12.75 26.97 8.23
C GLU A 772 11.71 25.98 7.66
N ILE A 773 11.56 25.89 6.33
CA ILE A 773 10.68 24.90 5.70
C ILE A 773 11.08 23.47 6.12
N TYR A 774 12.37 23.14 6.04
CA TYR A 774 12.88 21.85 6.46
C TYR A 774 12.57 21.56 7.94
N SER A 775 12.75 22.53 8.84
CA SER A 775 12.42 22.38 10.25
C SER A 775 10.93 22.16 10.52
N GLY A 776 10.05 22.81 9.74
CA GLY A 776 8.60 22.61 9.79
C GLY A 776 8.22 21.19 9.35
N VAL A 777 8.85 20.66 8.30
CA VAL A 777 8.66 19.27 7.86
C VAL A 777 9.16 18.28 8.90
N VAL A 778 10.32 18.52 9.54
CA VAL A 778 10.82 17.66 10.63
C VAL A 778 9.87 17.64 11.82
N LEU A 779 9.30 18.79 12.21
CA LEU A 779 8.31 18.86 13.28
C LEU A 779 7.03 18.08 12.93
N LEU A 780 6.56 18.21 11.69
CA LEU A 780 5.42 17.45 11.19
C LEU A 780 5.68 15.95 11.18
N VAL A 781 6.84 15.50 10.69
CA VAL A 781 7.25 14.09 10.73
C VAL A 781 7.37 13.58 12.16
N SER A 782 7.88 14.40 13.10
CA SER A 782 7.94 14.05 14.53
C SER A 782 6.56 13.82 15.14
N LEU A 783 5.55 14.57 14.69
CA LEU A 783 4.15 14.36 15.10
C LEU A 783 3.57 13.08 14.51
N LEU A 784 3.92 12.72 13.28
CA LEU A 784 3.36 11.55 12.59
C LEU A 784 4.00 10.24 13.04
N PHE A 785 5.31 10.21 13.29
CA PHE A 785 6.03 8.99 13.68
C PHE A 785 5.60 8.45 15.04
N ARG A 786 5.26 7.15 15.12
CA ARG A 786 5.06 6.44 16.39
C ARG A 786 6.22 6.68 17.35
N ALA A 787 5.96 6.63 18.66
CA ALA A 787 6.92 7.02 19.69
C ALA A 787 8.26 6.25 19.59
N HIS A 788 8.22 4.94 19.29
CA HIS A 788 9.42 4.13 19.10
C HIS A 788 10.23 4.51 17.86
N ASN A 789 9.66 5.19 16.87
CA ASN A 789 10.35 5.61 15.64
C ASN A 789 11.02 7.00 15.74
N LEU A 790 10.81 7.75 16.83
CA LEU A 790 11.49 9.03 17.06
C LEU A 790 13.02 8.92 17.17
N PRO A 791 13.60 7.87 17.79
CA PRO A 791 15.03 7.57 17.69
C PRO A 791 15.55 7.40 16.26
N VAL A 792 14.76 6.76 15.38
CA VAL A 792 15.12 6.57 13.96
C VAL A 792 15.21 7.93 13.26
N LEU A 793 14.23 8.82 13.48
CA LEU A 793 14.27 10.19 13.00
C LEU A 793 15.50 10.95 13.54
N CYS A 794 15.77 10.81 14.84
CA CYS A 794 16.91 11.46 15.46
C CYS A 794 18.25 11.01 14.84
N CYS A 795 18.43 9.70 14.62
CA CYS A 795 19.59 9.16 13.92
C CYS A 795 19.69 9.65 12.47
N CYS A 796 18.56 9.79 11.77
CA CYS A 796 18.51 10.38 10.43
C CYS A 796 19.10 11.80 10.40
N LEU A 797 18.62 12.67 11.29
CA LEU A 797 19.08 14.06 11.39
C LEU A 797 20.55 14.15 11.83
N LEU A 798 20.99 13.26 12.72
CA LEU A 798 22.37 13.22 13.18
C LEU A 798 23.31 12.82 12.03
N VAL A 799 22.98 11.76 11.28
CA VAL A 799 23.78 11.32 10.12
C VAL A 799 23.80 12.40 9.04
N GLN A 800 22.68 13.05 8.73
CA GLN A 800 22.65 14.19 7.80
C GLN A 800 23.60 15.31 8.24
N THR A 801 23.57 15.67 9.53
CA THR A 801 24.42 16.72 10.09
C THR A 801 25.92 16.37 9.98
N LEU A 802 26.30 15.16 10.40
CA LEU A 802 27.70 14.71 10.39
C LEU A 802 28.24 14.60 8.95
N MET A 803 27.48 13.97 8.06
CA MET A 803 27.88 13.81 6.66
C MET A 803 27.99 15.17 5.94
N ALA A 804 27.06 16.10 6.18
CA ALA A 804 27.11 17.42 5.56
C ALA A 804 28.29 18.26 6.06
N GLN A 805 28.62 18.20 7.35
CA GLN A 805 29.67 19.02 7.96
C GLN A 805 31.08 18.49 7.68
N PHE A 806 31.29 17.18 7.85
CA PHE A 806 32.63 16.59 7.86
C PHE A 806 33.01 15.88 6.56
N ILE A 807 32.02 15.47 5.75
CA ILE A 807 32.24 14.70 4.52
C ILE A 807 32.00 15.58 3.29
N TRP A 808 30.75 15.90 2.95
CA TRP A 808 30.45 16.54 1.66
C TRP A 808 31.09 17.93 1.48
N LYS A 809 31.05 18.78 2.51
CA LYS A 809 31.66 20.12 2.46
C LYS A 809 33.18 20.10 2.34
N LYS A 810 33.85 19.10 2.94
CA LYS A 810 35.32 19.06 3.06
C LYS A 810 35.96 18.30 1.89
N LEU A 811 35.30 17.26 1.39
CA LEU A 811 35.84 16.39 0.33
C LEU A 811 35.52 16.91 -1.08
N HIS A 812 34.71 17.98 -1.19
CA HIS A 812 34.33 18.66 -2.43
C HIS A 812 33.82 17.70 -3.51
N TYR A 813 32.88 16.83 -3.13
CA TYR A 813 32.15 16.01 -4.11
C TYR A 813 31.31 16.89 -5.03
N ASP A 814 31.09 16.43 -6.26
CA ASP A 814 30.22 17.14 -7.18
C ASP A 814 28.73 16.99 -6.81
N ALA A 815 27.89 17.80 -7.46
CA ALA A 815 26.45 17.78 -7.23
C ALA A 815 25.81 16.42 -7.56
N ALA A 816 26.33 15.68 -8.55
CA ALA A 816 25.81 14.39 -8.97
C ALA A 816 26.10 13.30 -7.92
N GLN A 817 27.36 13.15 -7.51
CA GLN A 817 27.80 12.26 -6.44
C GLN A 817 27.04 12.54 -5.14
N THR A 818 26.93 13.81 -4.76
CA THR A 818 26.20 14.23 -3.57
C THR A 818 24.72 13.85 -3.66
N THR A 819 24.09 14.01 -4.82
CA THR A 819 22.70 13.63 -5.05
C THR A 819 22.49 12.12 -4.94
N ILE A 820 23.34 11.29 -5.56
CA ILE A 820 23.22 9.83 -5.49
C ILE A 820 23.38 9.34 -4.04
N MET A 821 24.34 9.89 -3.30
CA MET A 821 24.54 9.54 -1.89
C MET A 821 23.30 9.90 -1.04
N HIS A 822 22.77 11.13 -1.16
CA HIS A 822 21.56 11.54 -0.43
C HIS A 822 20.37 10.63 -0.75
N TYR A 823 20.24 10.26 -2.01
CA TYR A 823 19.18 9.37 -2.48
C TYR A 823 19.31 7.96 -1.88
N TRP A 824 20.50 7.35 -1.88
CA TRP A 824 20.73 6.03 -1.25
C TRP A 824 20.45 6.04 0.25
N PHE A 825 20.88 7.08 0.96
CA PHE A 825 20.52 7.25 2.36
C PHE A 825 19.01 7.39 2.55
N GLY A 826 18.33 8.18 1.70
CA GLY A 826 16.88 8.30 1.71
C GLY A 826 16.17 6.96 1.58
N GLN A 827 16.60 6.10 0.65
CA GLN A 827 16.06 4.75 0.49
C GLN A 827 16.35 3.85 1.69
N ALA A 828 17.56 3.89 2.25
CA ALA A 828 17.86 3.11 3.45
C ALA A 828 17.00 3.54 4.66
N PHE A 829 16.79 4.85 4.85
CA PHE A 829 15.93 5.37 5.90
C PHE A 829 14.44 5.09 5.68
N PHE A 830 13.98 4.87 4.44
CA PHE A 830 12.66 4.31 4.19
C PHE A 830 12.50 2.96 4.94
N TYR A 831 13.48 2.07 4.81
CA TYR A 831 13.45 0.75 5.46
C TYR A 831 13.78 0.81 6.95
N PHE A 832 14.69 1.66 7.42
CA PHE A 832 14.98 1.77 8.87
C PHE A 832 13.76 2.18 9.72
N GLN A 833 12.73 2.78 9.12
CA GLN A 833 11.46 3.09 9.79
C GLN A 833 10.57 1.86 10.02
N GLY A 834 10.90 0.70 9.44
CA GLY A 834 10.07 -0.51 9.45
C GLY A 834 9.19 -0.67 8.20
N ASN A 835 9.28 0.23 7.21
CA ASN A 835 8.53 0.07 5.97
C ASN A 835 9.08 -1.10 5.14
N SER A 836 8.22 -1.70 4.33
CA SER A 836 8.56 -2.73 3.34
C SER A 836 7.83 -2.47 2.02
N ASN A 837 7.99 -3.36 1.04
CA ASN A 837 7.21 -3.31 -0.19
C ASN A 837 5.79 -3.91 -0.05
N SER A 838 5.36 -4.24 1.18
CA SER A 838 3.99 -4.68 1.50
C SER A 838 3.11 -3.49 1.91
N ILE A 839 1.85 -3.48 1.46
CA ILE A 839 0.86 -2.47 1.91
C ILE A 839 0.58 -2.61 3.41
N ALA A 840 0.77 -3.80 3.99
CA ALA A 840 0.62 -4.02 5.43
C ALA A 840 1.62 -3.23 6.29
N THR A 841 2.70 -2.69 5.71
CA THR A 841 3.62 -1.83 6.48
C THR A 841 3.26 -0.34 6.43
N VAL A 842 2.22 0.04 5.67
CA VAL A 842 1.72 1.41 5.65
C VAL A 842 0.92 1.69 6.92
N ASP A 843 1.42 2.57 7.78
CA ASP A 843 0.69 2.99 8.98
C ASP A 843 -0.43 3.99 8.61
N ILE A 844 -1.63 3.47 8.33
CA ILE A 844 -2.79 4.29 7.95
C ILE A 844 -3.25 5.16 9.13
N SER A 845 -2.98 4.76 10.38
CA SER A 845 -3.40 5.48 11.58
C SER A 845 -2.88 6.93 11.63
N VAL A 846 -1.73 7.19 10.99
CA VAL A 846 -1.12 8.54 10.94
C VAL A 846 -1.93 9.53 10.09
N GLY A 847 -2.75 9.02 9.16
CA GLY A 847 -3.66 9.81 8.33
C GLY A 847 -4.72 10.57 9.13
N PHE A 848 -4.95 10.16 10.37
CA PHE A 848 -6.04 10.68 11.22
C PHE A 848 -5.54 11.55 12.37
N VAL A 849 -4.24 11.79 12.50
CA VAL A 849 -3.67 12.58 13.59
C VAL A 849 -4.25 14.00 13.58
N GLY A 850 -4.97 14.37 14.65
CA GLY A 850 -5.60 15.69 14.80
C GLY A 850 -6.95 15.89 14.09
N LEU A 851 -7.54 14.83 13.52
CA LEU A 851 -8.85 14.86 12.86
C LEU A 851 -9.96 14.30 13.76
N GLU A 852 -11.16 14.88 13.66
CA GLU A 852 -12.38 14.38 14.29
C GLU A 852 -13.25 13.60 13.31
N THR A 853 -13.14 13.93 12.03
CA THR A 853 -13.86 13.33 10.92
C THR A 853 -12.89 12.99 9.79
N TYR A 854 -13.25 12.01 8.98
CA TYR A 854 -12.43 11.61 7.85
C TYR A 854 -12.45 12.63 6.72
N VAL A 855 -11.25 13.03 6.31
CA VAL A 855 -11.01 13.86 5.14
C VAL A 855 -10.00 13.15 4.26
N GLU A 856 -10.48 12.51 3.20
CA GLU A 856 -9.70 11.63 2.31
C GLU A 856 -8.39 12.27 1.84
N SER A 857 -8.45 13.49 1.29
CA SER A 857 -7.27 14.17 0.73
C SER A 857 -6.19 14.42 1.78
N LEU A 858 -6.59 14.78 3.01
CA LEU A 858 -5.67 15.04 4.10
C LEU A 858 -5.10 13.74 4.67
N ALA A 859 -5.92 12.71 4.84
CA ALA A 859 -5.47 11.41 5.32
C ALA A 859 -4.45 10.78 4.36
N VAL A 860 -4.73 10.77 3.06
CA VAL A 860 -3.79 10.29 2.03
C VAL A 860 -2.49 11.08 2.07
N PHE A 861 -2.56 12.41 2.21
CA PHE A 861 -1.38 13.25 2.30
C PHE A 861 -0.53 12.94 3.53
N LEU A 862 -1.13 12.85 4.72
CA LEU A 862 -0.40 12.57 5.97
C LEU A 862 0.19 11.16 5.98
N THR A 863 -0.55 10.16 5.50
CA THR A 863 -0.05 8.79 5.37
C THR A 863 1.12 8.72 4.40
N ALA A 864 1.00 9.32 3.21
CA ALA A 864 2.10 9.38 2.24
C ALA A 864 3.34 10.11 2.81
N LEU A 865 3.12 11.20 3.54
CA LEU A 865 4.19 11.97 4.17
C LEU A 865 4.93 11.15 5.23
N SER A 866 4.20 10.38 6.05
CA SER A 866 4.78 9.51 7.07
C SER A 866 5.55 8.34 6.43
N THR A 867 4.93 7.62 5.49
CA THR A 867 5.53 6.47 4.80
C THR A 867 6.82 6.84 4.06
N TYR A 868 6.84 7.97 3.36
CA TYR A 868 8.00 8.43 2.59
C TYR A 868 8.85 9.48 3.32
N ALA A 869 8.73 9.60 4.65
CA ALA A 869 9.46 10.60 5.42
C ALA A 869 10.98 10.52 5.25
N GLY A 870 11.55 9.31 5.25
CA GLY A 870 12.98 9.08 5.00
C GLY A 870 13.47 9.70 3.68
N PRO A 871 12.99 9.22 2.51
CA PRO A 871 13.33 9.80 1.21
C PRO A 871 13.06 11.31 1.12
N LEU A 872 11.92 11.79 1.65
CA LEU A 872 11.54 13.20 1.61
C LEU A 872 12.51 14.08 2.41
N LEU A 873 12.84 13.69 3.64
CA LEU A 873 13.75 14.46 4.50
C LEU A 873 15.15 14.53 3.89
N TRP A 874 15.63 13.44 3.29
CA TRP A 874 16.92 13.41 2.60
C TRP A 874 16.93 14.26 1.32
N ALA A 875 15.84 14.27 0.57
CA ALA A 875 15.70 15.14 -0.60
C ALA A 875 15.55 16.62 -0.24
N ALA A 876 14.80 16.95 0.82
CA ALA A 876 14.69 18.31 1.34
C ALA A 876 16.04 18.81 1.88
N HIS A 877 16.78 17.96 2.59
CA HIS A 877 18.15 18.25 3.02
C HIS A 877 19.07 18.49 1.82
N LEU A 878 18.96 17.70 0.75
CA LEU A 878 19.75 17.89 -0.49
C LEU A 878 19.51 19.28 -1.11
N VAL A 879 18.26 19.76 -1.15
CA VAL A 879 17.96 21.13 -1.63
C VAL A 879 18.64 22.18 -0.76
N CYS A 880 18.54 22.03 0.56
CA CYS A 880 19.17 22.95 1.51
C CYS A 880 20.69 22.96 1.35
N TYR A 881 21.30 21.79 1.16
CA TYR A 881 22.73 21.60 0.97
C TYR A 881 23.21 22.23 -0.34
N LEU A 882 22.65 21.83 -1.49
CA LEU A 882 23.05 22.32 -2.82
C LEU A 882 22.78 23.82 -2.99
N SER A 883 21.71 24.35 -2.39
CA SER A 883 21.45 25.79 -2.41
C SER A 883 22.38 26.59 -1.48
N SER A 884 23.09 25.94 -0.57
CA SER A 884 24.10 26.59 0.29
C SER A 884 25.49 26.63 -0.35
N GLU A 885 25.73 25.83 -1.39
CA GLU A 885 26.96 25.91 -2.17
C GLU A 885 26.94 27.13 -3.08
N ASN A 886 28.10 27.79 -3.25
CA ASN A 886 28.26 28.98 -4.10
C ASN A 886 28.14 28.68 -5.62
N SER A 887 27.68 27.50 -6.01
CA SER A 887 27.51 27.11 -7.40
C SER A 887 26.07 27.36 -7.87
N SER A 888 25.90 28.27 -8.83
CA SER A 888 24.59 28.57 -9.42
C SER A 888 23.94 27.39 -10.16
N VAL A 889 24.70 26.33 -10.42
CA VAL A 889 24.32 25.19 -11.27
C VAL A 889 24.04 23.91 -10.45
N ALA A 890 24.54 23.83 -9.21
CA ALA A 890 24.44 22.64 -8.38
C ALA A 890 22.99 22.15 -8.16
N VAL A 891 22.05 23.08 -7.95
CA VAL A 891 20.62 22.76 -7.81
C VAL A 891 20.04 22.16 -9.09
N GLY A 892 20.41 22.68 -10.26
CA GLY A 892 19.96 22.15 -11.55
C GLY A 892 20.51 20.75 -11.83
N HIS A 893 21.80 20.53 -11.55
CA HIS A 893 22.43 19.20 -11.63
C HIS A 893 21.77 18.20 -10.68
N GLY A 894 21.54 18.59 -9.42
CA GLY A 894 20.90 17.71 -8.44
C GLY A 894 19.47 17.33 -8.82
N CYS A 895 18.66 18.29 -9.31
CA CYS A 895 17.31 18.03 -9.79
C CYS A 895 17.30 17.01 -10.94
N TYR A 896 18.21 17.18 -11.90
CA TYR A 896 18.30 16.30 -13.05
C TYR A 896 18.80 14.89 -12.68
N CYS A 897 19.81 14.80 -11.82
CA CYS A 897 20.28 13.51 -11.29
C CYS A 897 19.20 12.78 -10.50
N LEU A 898 18.44 13.49 -9.66
CA LEU A 898 17.34 12.90 -8.89
C LEU A 898 16.24 12.33 -9.80
N ALA A 899 15.90 13.05 -10.87
CA ALA A 899 14.96 12.55 -11.87
C ALA A 899 15.47 11.27 -12.54
N LEU A 900 16.72 11.26 -13.00
CA LEU A 900 17.30 10.08 -13.65
C LEU A 900 17.36 8.86 -12.72
N LEU A 901 17.74 9.07 -11.45
CA LEU A 901 17.78 8.02 -10.43
C LEU A 901 16.42 7.36 -10.18
N ARG A 902 15.32 8.06 -10.46
CA ARG A 902 13.96 7.53 -10.35
C ARG A 902 13.42 6.94 -11.64
N SER A 903 13.62 7.61 -12.77
CA SER A 903 13.10 7.14 -14.07
C SER A 903 13.73 5.80 -14.49
N VAL A 904 15.01 5.56 -14.17
CA VAL A 904 15.70 4.30 -14.55
C VAL A 904 15.05 3.06 -13.90
N PRO A 905 14.92 2.97 -12.55
CA PRO A 905 14.21 1.85 -11.93
C PRO A 905 12.77 1.72 -12.39
N MET A 906 12.03 2.83 -12.51
CA MET A 906 10.62 2.79 -12.85
C MET A 906 10.37 2.25 -14.27
N ALA A 907 11.12 2.71 -15.26
CA ALA A 907 11.02 2.20 -16.63
C ALA A 907 11.38 0.71 -16.71
N ALA A 908 12.45 0.28 -16.02
CA ALA A 908 12.82 -1.13 -15.95
C ALA A 908 11.72 -1.98 -15.28
N TYR A 909 11.11 -1.46 -14.21
CA TYR A 909 10.09 -2.17 -13.46
C TYR A 909 8.79 -2.34 -14.24
N VAL A 910 8.36 -1.32 -14.99
CA VAL A 910 7.19 -1.39 -15.88
C VAL A 910 7.35 -2.47 -16.95
N VAL A 911 8.55 -2.59 -17.54
CA VAL A 911 8.87 -3.67 -18.50
C VAL A 911 8.86 -5.03 -17.81
N LEU A 912 9.49 -5.12 -16.64
CA LEU A 912 9.59 -6.35 -15.86
C LEU A 912 8.22 -6.89 -15.46
N VAL A 913 7.38 -6.04 -14.86
CA VAL A 913 6.04 -6.41 -14.40
C VAL A 913 5.15 -6.81 -15.57
N THR A 914 5.35 -6.22 -16.74
CA THR A 914 4.66 -6.66 -17.97
C THR A 914 5.13 -8.04 -18.41
N ALA A 915 6.42 -8.33 -18.36
CA ALA A 915 6.96 -9.65 -18.67
C ALA A 915 6.51 -10.72 -17.67
N LEU A 916 6.47 -10.37 -16.38
CA LEU A 916 6.10 -11.23 -15.25
C LEU A 916 4.60 -11.21 -14.91
N ARG A 917 3.74 -10.64 -15.76
CA ARG A 917 2.31 -10.45 -15.46
C ARG A 917 1.51 -11.72 -15.15
N TYR A 918 2.02 -12.89 -15.54
CA TYR A 918 1.42 -14.20 -15.23
C TYR A 918 2.21 -14.98 -14.17
N HIS A 919 3.17 -14.34 -13.51
CA HIS A 919 3.95 -14.93 -12.43
C HIS A 919 3.08 -15.15 -11.19
N LEU A 920 3.37 -16.20 -10.41
CA LEU A 920 2.58 -16.58 -9.24
C LEU A 920 2.46 -15.45 -8.21
N PHE A 921 3.55 -14.70 -8.00
CA PHE A 921 3.65 -13.60 -7.03
C PHE A 921 3.31 -12.22 -7.60
N ILE A 922 2.66 -12.14 -8.77
CA ILE A 922 2.33 -10.86 -9.41
C ILE A 922 1.47 -9.97 -8.48
N TRP A 923 0.53 -10.55 -7.77
CA TRP A 923 -0.40 -9.84 -6.89
C TRP A 923 0.17 -9.60 -5.49
N SER A 924 0.95 -10.53 -4.93
CA SER A 924 1.46 -10.42 -3.56
C SER A 924 2.75 -9.60 -3.43
N VAL A 925 3.59 -9.56 -4.47
CA VAL A 925 4.93 -8.94 -4.42
C VAL A 925 5.08 -7.81 -5.44
N PHE A 926 4.88 -8.12 -6.72
CA PHE A 926 5.20 -7.17 -7.80
C PHE A 926 4.20 -6.00 -7.90
N SER A 927 2.91 -6.27 -7.72
CA SER A 927 1.86 -5.23 -7.79
C SER A 927 1.96 -4.20 -6.65
N PRO A 928 2.13 -4.59 -5.37
CA PRO A 928 2.41 -3.64 -4.29
C PRO A 928 3.65 -2.78 -4.58
N LYS A 929 4.77 -3.41 -4.98
CA LYS A 929 5.99 -2.68 -5.32
C LYS A 929 5.78 -1.68 -6.46
N LEU A 930 5.01 -2.05 -7.50
CA LEU A 930 4.69 -1.14 -8.60
C LEU A 930 3.94 0.11 -8.09
N MET A 931 3.02 -0.06 -7.14
CA MET A 931 2.33 1.07 -6.50
C MET A 931 3.30 1.95 -5.69
N TYR A 932 4.20 1.34 -4.91
CA TYR A 932 5.24 2.07 -4.18
C TYR A 932 6.16 2.87 -5.11
N GLU A 933 6.63 2.29 -6.21
CA GLU A 933 7.48 2.99 -7.20
C GLU A 933 6.72 4.11 -7.92
N SER A 934 5.44 3.89 -8.22
CA SER A 934 4.58 4.92 -8.83
C SER A 934 4.40 6.12 -7.90
N MET A 935 4.11 5.89 -6.62
CA MET A 935 3.97 6.94 -5.62
C MET A 935 5.30 7.64 -5.33
N HIS A 936 6.42 6.89 -5.29
CA HIS A 936 7.76 7.47 -5.15
C HIS A 936 8.09 8.42 -6.31
N THR A 937 7.71 8.04 -7.54
CA THR A 937 7.90 8.86 -8.75
C THR A 937 7.06 10.14 -8.67
N LEU A 938 5.81 10.04 -8.21
CA LEU A 938 4.95 11.22 -7.97
C LEU A 938 5.55 12.18 -6.94
N LEU A 939 6.02 11.66 -5.80
CA LEU A 939 6.68 12.47 -4.77
C LEU A 939 7.96 13.12 -5.28
N THR A 940 8.75 12.38 -6.06
CA THR A 940 9.98 12.91 -6.67
C THR A 940 9.67 14.00 -7.69
N ALA A 941 8.60 13.88 -8.46
CA ALA A 941 8.15 14.94 -9.37
C ALA A 941 7.80 16.23 -8.61
N ALA A 942 7.10 16.12 -7.46
CA ALA A 942 6.79 17.26 -6.60
C ALA A 942 8.06 17.90 -5.99
N ILE A 943 9.03 17.08 -5.59
CA ILE A 943 10.33 17.55 -5.11
C ILE A 943 11.10 18.28 -6.23
N CYS A 944 11.17 17.72 -7.44
CA CYS A 944 11.84 18.35 -8.59
C CYS A 944 11.19 19.69 -8.98
N LEU A 945 9.87 19.81 -8.86
CA LEU A 945 9.19 21.11 -8.98
C LEU A 945 9.69 22.12 -7.94
N PHE A 946 9.87 21.69 -6.69
CA PHE A 946 10.47 22.54 -5.66
C PHE A 946 11.92 22.92 -6.01
N PHE A 947 12.76 21.99 -6.47
CA PHE A 947 14.11 22.30 -6.98
C PHE A 947 14.08 23.36 -8.08
N THR A 948 13.14 23.27 -9.01
CA THR A 948 12.96 24.22 -10.12
C THR A 948 12.68 25.63 -9.59
N THR A 949 11.80 25.77 -8.59
CA THR A 949 11.55 27.08 -7.96
C THR A 949 12.77 27.64 -7.24
N MET A 950 13.67 26.76 -6.76
CA MET A 950 14.86 27.15 -6.01
C MET A 950 16.05 27.50 -6.89
N GLU A 951 16.03 27.14 -8.17
CA GLU A 951 17.11 27.45 -9.09
C GLU A 951 17.05 28.93 -9.51
N GLN A 952 18.04 29.74 -9.14
CA GLN A 952 18.09 31.18 -9.47
C GLN A 952 18.36 31.39 -10.96
N SER A 953 17.63 32.28 -11.64
CA SER A 953 17.91 32.61 -13.04
C SER A 953 19.22 33.42 -13.16
N ARG A 954 20.03 33.15 -14.18
CA ARG A 954 21.23 33.97 -14.51
C ARG A 954 20.88 35.35 -15.10
N SER A 955 19.61 35.76 -15.10
CA SER A 955 19.15 36.93 -15.86
C SER A 955 18.93 38.16 -14.98
N SER A 956 20.01 38.80 -14.52
CA SER A 956 19.97 40.21 -14.05
C SER A 956 21.32 40.83 -13.67
N SER A 957 22.46 40.32 -14.17
CA SER A 957 23.78 40.97 -13.92
C SER A 957 24.50 41.45 -15.18
N ARG A 958 23.77 41.68 -16.28
CA ARG A 958 24.26 42.39 -17.47
C ARG A 958 23.12 43.20 -18.09
N LEU A 959 22.82 44.34 -17.49
CA LEU A 959 22.30 45.52 -18.17
C LEU A 959 23.06 46.72 -17.63
#